data_AF-A0AAE0T4J3-F1
#
_entry.id   AF-A0AAE0T4J3-F1
#
_cell.length_a   1.000
_cell.length_b   1.000
_cell.length_c   1.000
_cell.angle_alpha   90.00
_cell.angle_beta   90.00
_cell.angle_gamma   90.00
#
_symmetry.space_group_name_H-M   'P 1'
#
loop_
_entity.id
_entity.type
_entity.pdbx_description
1 polymer ?
#
loop_
_entity_poly.entity_id
_entity_poly.type
_entity_poly.pdbx_seq_one_letter_code
_entity_poly.pdbx_strand_id
1 'polypeptide(L)'
;MGRKVTLAVCTLNQWAMDFEGNFQHILESIRQAKEQGATYRLGPELEICGYGCSDHFMESDTFLHSWQSLAQLLCSPVCQDIICDVGMPVMHKNIPYNCRVTFLNRKILLIRPKMVLCNDGNYRETRFFTAWAKPKQIEDHFLPRMIQDITGQVTVPIGDAVISTVDTCIGSEICEELWSPDSHNIDLSLDGVEIICNGSGSHHQLRKGNVRVDLIKAATARCGGIYMFSNLIGCDGERVYYDGGSMIAVNGQLVKQAPQFSLQEVIVSCATLDLEDVRNYKSSVRSRTDMGSRTTPFPRIQCNFALSCDDIFQPTSEPIEWHYHTPEEEISLGPASWLWDYLRRSNQGGFFLPLSGGIDSSSTACIVASMCNLVCTAIRNGEVKVLTDIRRIVGDPHYAPDDPQELCGRVFTTCYMGSENSSQETRNNAATLAKQMGSFHLSISIDIAVAATLSVFTSALKLVPKFKVHGGSPRENLALQNVQARIRMVLAYLFAQLVLWARGRSGGLLVLGSANVDESLRGYMTKYDCSSADINPIGGISKTDLRKFIKYCIAFFNFTALESIYKAPPTAELEPLADGKIAQTDEQDMGMTYEELSVYGKLRKIHHCGPYSMFCKLVQMWGDRLSPQEVADKVKHFFCSYAINRHKMTTLTPAYHAENYSPDDHRFDHRQFLYNALWPWQFRFIDQQIQKLEKSGGFRKEKQSKVSSATMNFMDKTVTSGRSTEGVGGRTEQGQSFVGQPSLPAGVVVTIAADSCQPDARLQTEWQSPESFSMEANTVTSHLVNSVLREENTLETEIETSKSFHKREVVSPFHKSCIDKIVEEQLQKGPPKEAVHAFLQILGKQEVETSCNSCWHLLEEPYLQTSTFLDKKRMIAAERVVEESNKKFKCTSLAILAA
;
A
#
# COMPACT_ATOMS: atom_id res chain seq x y z
N MET A 1 10.54 -37.70 -21.40
CA MET A 1 10.21 -36.96 -20.17
C MET A 1 11.03 -35.70 -20.23
N GLY A 2 10.40 -34.53 -20.20
CA GLY A 2 11.16 -33.28 -20.20
C GLY A 2 11.87 -33.04 -18.88
N ARG A 3 13.00 -32.31 -18.93
CA ARG A 3 13.89 -32.07 -17.79
C ARG A 3 14.09 -30.59 -17.52
N LYS A 4 14.94 -29.92 -18.30
CA LYS A 4 15.36 -28.54 -18.05
C LYS A 4 14.36 -27.55 -18.65
N VAL A 5 13.63 -26.87 -17.77
CA VAL A 5 12.69 -25.78 -18.14
C VAL A 5 13.34 -24.43 -17.87
N THR A 6 13.08 -23.43 -18.72
CA THR A 6 13.49 -22.04 -18.48
C THR A 6 12.24 -21.18 -18.31
N LEU A 7 12.15 -20.51 -17.17
CA LEU A 7 10.93 -19.87 -16.67
C LEU A 7 11.20 -18.41 -16.34
N ALA A 8 10.28 -17.51 -16.71
CA ALA A 8 10.43 -16.06 -16.54
C ALA A 8 9.37 -15.48 -15.59
N VAL A 9 9.81 -14.72 -14.58
CA VAL A 9 8.94 -13.80 -13.82
C VAL A 9 9.21 -12.35 -14.25
N CYS A 10 8.13 -11.58 -14.38
CA CYS A 10 8.18 -10.18 -14.83
C CYS A 10 7.77 -9.23 -13.71
N THR A 11 8.58 -8.19 -13.50
CA THR A 11 8.27 -7.04 -12.65
C THR A 11 7.96 -5.85 -13.56
N LEU A 12 6.72 -5.34 -13.52
CA LEU A 12 6.24 -4.31 -14.46
C LEU A 12 5.76 -3.05 -13.74
N ASN A 13 6.09 -1.88 -14.28
CA ASN A 13 5.61 -0.58 -13.80
C ASN A 13 4.34 -0.13 -14.53
N GLN A 14 3.26 -0.89 -14.30
CA GLN A 14 1.94 -0.61 -14.88
C GLN A 14 1.31 0.66 -14.30
N TRP A 15 0.35 1.23 -15.01
CA TRP A 15 -0.44 2.39 -14.58
C TRP A 15 -1.92 2.06 -14.75
N ALA A 16 -2.73 2.32 -13.73
CA ALA A 16 -4.18 2.11 -13.77
C ALA A 16 -4.79 2.81 -15.00
N MET A 17 -5.53 2.03 -15.81
CA MET A 17 -6.20 2.44 -17.06
C MET A 17 -5.28 2.86 -18.23
N ASP A 18 -3.94 2.80 -18.10
CA ASP A 18 -3.01 3.00 -19.23
C ASP A 18 -2.88 1.72 -20.08
N PHE A 19 -3.95 1.34 -20.78
CA PHE A 19 -4.01 0.10 -21.56
C PHE A 19 -2.95 0.01 -22.66
N GLU A 20 -2.44 1.13 -23.17
CA GLU A 20 -1.36 1.18 -24.16
C GLU A 20 0.00 0.95 -23.49
N GLY A 21 0.37 1.74 -22.48
CA GLY A 21 1.62 1.55 -21.74
C GLY A 21 1.73 0.16 -21.13
N ASN A 22 0.64 -0.30 -20.49
CA ASN A 22 0.55 -1.63 -19.91
C ASN A 22 0.73 -2.74 -20.95
N PHE A 23 0.11 -2.60 -22.14
CA PHE A 23 0.27 -3.54 -23.25
C PHE A 23 1.72 -3.60 -23.76
N GLN A 24 2.36 -2.44 -23.96
CA GLN A 24 3.75 -2.37 -24.42
C GLN A 24 4.71 -2.99 -23.39
N HIS A 25 4.51 -2.75 -22.09
CA HIS A 25 5.32 -3.38 -21.03
C HIS A 25 5.15 -4.90 -20.98
N ILE A 26 3.93 -5.42 -21.16
CA ILE A 26 3.67 -6.86 -21.22
C ILE A 26 4.36 -7.46 -22.45
N LEU A 27 4.16 -6.87 -23.64
CA LEU A 27 4.75 -7.32 -24.90
C LEU A 27 6.29 -7.35 -24.85
N GLU A 28 6.90 -6.29 -24.32
CA GLU A 28 8.35 -6.18 -24.11
C GLU A 28 8.86 -7.25 -23.12
N SER A 29 8.11 -7.52 -22.04
CA SER A 29 8.48 -8.58 -21.10
C SER A 29 8.44 -9.98 -21.71
N ILE A 30 7.51 -10.25 -22.64
CA ILE A 30 7.43 -11.51 -23.39
C ILE A 30 8.60 -11.60 -24.39
N ARG A 31 8.99 -10.48 -25.03
CA ARG A 31 10.17 -10.41 -25.90
C ARG A 31 11.45 -10.76 -25.13
N GLN A 32 11.70 -10.07 -24.01
CA GLN A 32 12.88 -10.31 -23.16
C GLN A 32 12.91 -11.73 -22.58
N ALA A 33 11.76 -12.30 -22.20
CA ALA A 33 11.67 -13.67 -21.71
C ALA A 33 12.11 -14.69 -22.78
N LYS A 34 11.63 -14.54 -24.02
CA LYS A 34 12.02 -15.41 -25.15
C LYS A 34 13.48 -15.25 -25.55
N GLU A 35 14.03 -14.05 -25.51
CA GLU A 35 15.45 -13.80 -25.78
C GLU A 35 16.37 -14.40 -24.70
N GLN A 36 15.85 -14.57 -23.48
CA GLN A 36 16.49 -15.36 -22.40
C GLN A 36 16.16 -16.87 -22.46
N GLY A 37 15.46 -17.34 -23.51
CA GLY A 37 15.15 -18.76 -23.73
C GLY A 37 13.98 -19.31 -22.92
N ALA A 38 13.15 -18.47 -22.29
CA ALA A 38 12.02 -18.94 -21.47
C ALA A 38 10.83 -19.43 -22.32
N THR A 39 10.24 -20.54 -21.89
CA THR A 39 9.06 -21.19 -22.52
C THR A 39 7.75 -20.92 -21.76
N TYR A 40 7.84 -20.35 -20.57
CA TYR A 40 6.71 -19.85 -19.78
C TYR A 40 7.06 -18.48 -19.18
N ARG A 41 6.16 -17.50 -19.36
CA ARG A 41 6.24 -16.14 -18.82
C ARG A 41 5.06 -15.88 -17.89
N LEU A 42 5.38 -15.54 -16.64
CA LEU A 42 4.43 -15.03 -15.64
C LEU A 42 4.52 -13.50 -15.56
N GLY A 43 3.36 -12.83 -15.51
CA GLY A 43 3.27 -11.40 -15.20
C GLY A 43 2.48 -11.09 -13.92
N PRO A 44 2.54 -9.85 -13.42
CA PRO A 44 1.88 -9.44 -12.18
C PRO A 44 0.34 -9.54 -12.21
N GLU A 45 -0.27 -9.35 -11.04
CA GLU A 45 -1.74 -9.33 -10.89
C GLU A 45 -2.37 -8.14 -11.62
N LEU A 46 -3.48 -8.41 -12.34
CA LEU A 46 -4.26 -7.41 -13.08
C LEU A 46 -3.41 -6.53 -14.04
N GLU A 47 -2.25 -7.01 -14.48
CA GLU A 47 -1.25 -6.21 -15.21
C GLU A 47 -1.77 -5.55 -16.50
N ILE A 48 -2.82 -6.06 -17.15
CA ILE A 48 -3.35 -5.47 -18.40
C ILE A 48 -4.00 -4.09 -18.14
N CYS A 49 -4.71 -3.94 -17.02
CA CYS A 49 -5.34 -2.67 -16.64
C CYS A 49 -4.58 -1.91 -15.53
N GLY A 50 -3.70 -2.59 -14.79
CA GLY A 50 -3.14 -2.10 -13.53
C GLY A 50 -4.01 -2.51 -12.34
N TYR A 51 -3.39 -2.75 -11.17
CA TYR A 51 -4.11 -3.23 -9.99
C TYR A 51 -4.99 -2.12 -9.36
N GLY A 52 -4.45 -0.90 -9.25
CA GLY A 52 -5.04 0.25 -8.57
C GLY A 52 -6.23 0.92 -9.26
N CYS A 53 -6.92 0.25 -10.20
CA CYS A 53 -8.08 0.84 -10.91
C CYS A 53 -9.27 1.18 -9.99
N SER A 54 -9.32 0.65 -8.76
CA SER A 54 -10.35 0.95 -7.75
C SER A 54 -11.78 0.85 -8.34
N ASP A 55 -12.57 1.91 -8.35
CA ASP A 55 -13.97 1.86 -8.80
C ASP A 55 -14.14 1.76 -10.33
N HIS A 56 -13.08 1.97 -11.13
CA HIS A 56 -13.12 1.69 -12.57
C HIS A 56 -13.37 0.19 -12.86
N PHE A 57 -13.14 -0.72 -11.90
CA PHE A 57 -13.58 -2.11 -12.03
C PHE A 57 -15.12 -2.30 -12.04
N MET A 58 -15.90 -1.25 -11.77
CA MET A 58 -17.36 -1.23 -11.97
C MET A 58 -17.78 -0.76 -13.37
N GLU A 59 -16.84 -0.22 -14.15
CA GLU A 59 -17.08 0.30 -15.50
C GLU A 59 -16.90 -0.81 -16.55
N SER A 60 -17.82 -0.90 -17.51
CA SER A 60 -17.76 -1.88 -18.61
C SER A 60 -16.48 -1.78 -19.44
N ASP A 61 -15.97 -0.57 -19.55
CA ASP A 61 -14.94 -0.20 -20.51
C ASP A 61 -13.57 -0.73 -20.04
N THR A 62 -13.37 -0.85 -18.73
CA THR A 62 -12.22 -1.56 -18.13
C THR A 62 -12.14 -3.01 -18.61
N PHE A 63 -13.27 -3.74 -18.63
CA PHE A 63 -13.31 -5.10 -19.17
C PHE A 63 -13.12 -5.12 -20.69
N LEU A 64 -13.76 -4.20 -21.42
CA LEU A 64 -13.66 -4.09 -22.88
C LEU A 64 -12.21 -3.84 -23.34
N HIS A 65 -11.54 -2.86 -22.74
CA HIS A 65 -10.16 -2.52 -23.07
C HIS A 65 -9.18 -3.61 -22.61
N SER A 66 -9.43 -4.29 -21.47
CA SER A 66 -8.65 -5.49 -21.12
C SER A 66 -8.76 -6.59 -22.18
N TRP A 67 -9.95 -6.86 -22.71
CA TRP A 67 -10.14 -7.82 -23.82
C TRP A 67 -9.49 -7.33 -25.13
N GLN A 68 -9.48 -6.03 -25.41
CA GLN A 68 -8.80 -5.46 -26.58
C GLN A 68 -7.26 -5.62 -26.47
N SER A 69 -6.66 -5.34 -25.31
CA SER A 69 -5.22 -5.57 -25.11
C SER A 69 -4.88 -7.06 -25.16
N LEU A 70 -5.72 -7.95 -24.63
CA LEU A 70 -5.53 -9.40 -24.81
C LEU A 70 -5.65 -9.82 -26.29
N ALA A 71 -6.58 -9.24 -27.06
CA ALA A 71 -6.69 -9.48 -28.50
C ALA A 71 -5.40 -9.11 -29.24
N GLN A 72 -4.78 -7.97 -28.91
CA GLN A 72 -3.49 -7.58 -29.47
C GLN A 72 -2.36 -8.55 -29.07
N LEU A 73 -2.31 -8.99 -27.81
CA LEU A 73 -1.33 -9.99 -27.34
C LEU A 73 -1.50 -11.35 -28.05
N LEU A 74 -2.73 -11.80 -28.28
CA LEU A 74 -3.03 -13.03 -29.03
C LEU A 74 -2.66 -12.91 -30.51
N CYS A 75 -2.76 -11.74 -31.12
CA CYS A 75 -2.32 -11.52 -32.50
C CYS A 75 -0.78 -11.44 -32.63
N SER A 76 -0.08 -10.96 -31.61
CA SER A 76 1.36 -10.66 -31.65
C SER A 76 2.24 -11.88 -31.98
N PRO A 77 3.14 -11.80 -32.98
CA PRO A 77 4.15 -12.83 -33.25
C PRO A 77 5.14 -13.06 -32.10
N VAL A 78 5.29 -12.09 -31.20
CA VAL A 78 6.17 -12.22 -30.03
C VAL A 78 5.66 -13.33 -29.11
N CYS A 79 4.35 -13.46 -28.93
CA CYS A 79 3.71 -14.44 -28.04
C CYS A 79 3.60 -15.87 -28.60
N GLN A 80 4.22 -16.12 -29.76
CA GLN A 80 4.30 -17.45 -30.37
C GLN A 80 5.35 -18.32 -29.64
N ASP A 81 5.05 -19.60 -29.43
CA ASP A 81 5.88 -20.63 -28.81
C ASP A 81 6.42 -20.28 -27.40
N ILE A 82 5.61 -19.55 -26.64
CA ILE A 82 5.78 -19.30 -25.20
C ILE A 82 4.39 -19.31 -24.53
N ILE A 83 4.25 -19.99 -23.39
CA ILE A 83 3.04 -19.86 -22.58
C ILE A 83 3.08 -18.50 -21.86
N CYS A 84 2.07 -17.68 -22.11
CA CYS A 84 1.90 -16.38 -21.48
C CYS A 84 0.78 -16.46 -20.45
N ASP A 85 1.10 -16.18 -19.19
CA ASP A 85 0.11 -16.02 -18.12
C ASP A 85 -0.01 -14.53 -17.75
N VAL A 86 -1.19 -13.95 -18.01
CA VAL A 86 -1.47 -12.52 -17.82
C VAL A 86 -2.64 -12.25 -16.87
N GLY A 87 -2.61 -11.10 -16.19
CA GLY A 87 -3.67 -10.69 -15.26
C GLY A 87 -4.66 -9.70 -15.87
N MET A 88 -5.98 -9.98 -15.76
CA MET A 88 -7.05 -9.04 -16.14
C MET A 88 -8.38 -9.32 -15.42
N PRO A 89 -9.27 -8.32 -15.30
CA PRO A 89 -10.64 -8.53 -14.83
C PRO A 89 -11.49 -9.26 -15.90
N VAL A 90 -12.27 -10.25 -15.48
CA VAL A 90 -13.18 -11.01 -16.35
C VAL A 90 -14.55 -11.08 -15.72
N MET A 91 -15.59 -10.69 -16.47
CA MET A 91 -16.98 -10.87 -16.06
C MET A 91 -17.52 -12.20 -16.61
N HIS A 92 -17.95 -13.11 -15.74
CA HIS A 92 -18.54 -14.39 -16.11
C HIS A 92 -19.93 -14.52 -15.45
N LYS A 93 -20.97 -14.79 -16.26
CA LYS A 93 -22.38 -14.87 -15.80
C LYS A 93 -22.81 -13.65 -14.96
N ASN A 94 -22.40 -12.45 -15.41
CA ASN A 94 -22.59 -11.15 -14.75
C ASN A 94 -21.89 -10.99 -13.38
N ILE A 95 -20.96 -11.88 -13.02
CA ILE A 95 -20.13 -11.79 -11.82
C ILE A 95 -18.71 -11.36 -12.22
N PRO A 96 -18.15 -10.28 -11.65
CA PRO A 96 -16.79 -9.83 -11.93
C PRO A 96 -15.76 -10.61 -11.09
N TYR A 97 -14.70 -11.09 -11.75
CA TYR A 97 -13.59 -11.82 -11.16
C TYR A 97 -12.24 -11.16 -11.51
N ASN A 98 -11.32 -11.14 -10.55
CA ASN A 98 -9.89 -10.99 -10.81
C ASN A 98 -9.37 -12.31 -11.37
N CYS A 99 -8.76 -12.32 -12.56
CA CYS A 99 -8.34 -13.55 -13.23
C CYS A 99 -6.90 -13.55 -13.71
N ARG A 100 -6.28 -14.73 -13.68
CA ARG A 100 -5.24 -15.11 -14.64
C ARG A 100 -5.91 -15.55 -15.94
N VAL A 101 -5.34 -15.18 -17.07
CA VAL A 101 -5.68 -15.71 -18.40
C VAL A 101 -4.40 -16.27 -18.99
N THR A 102 -4.34 -17.60 -19.12
CA THR A 102 -3.16 -18.29 -19.63
C THR A 102 -3.39 -18.67 -21.10
N PHE A 103 -2.49 -18.28 -21.99
CA PHE A 103 -2.62 -18.51 -23.44
C PHE A 103 -1.29 -18.94 -24.09
N LEU A 104 -1.41 -19.60 -25.24
CA LEU A 104 -0.31 -20.09 -26.08
C LEU A 104 -0.78 -20.10 -27.54
N ASN A 105 0.08 -19.69 -28.48
CA ASN A 105 -0.12 -19.89 -29.94
C ASN A 105 -1.53 -19.50 -30.44
N ARG A 106 -1.98 -18.30 -30.06
CA ARG A 106 -3.30 -17.74 -30.36
C ARG A 106 -4.50 -18.52 -29.81
N LYS A 107 -4.30 -19.34 -28.78
CA LYS A 107 -5.35 -20.06 -28.05
C LYS A 107 -5.30 -19.72 -26.57
N ILE A 108 -6.45 -19.40 -25.98
CA ILE A 108 -6.59 -19.30 -24.52
C ILE A 108 -6.77 -20.73 -23.99
N LEU A 109 -5.96 -21.08 -22.98
CA LEU A 109 -5.94 -22.40 -22.35
C LEU A 109 -6.89 -22.45 -21.15
N LEU A 110 -6.80 -21.45 -20.26
CA LEU A 110 -7.52 -21.38 -19.00
C LEU A 110 -7.73 -19.93 -18.57
N ILE A 111 -8.87 -19.65 -17.96
CA ILE A 111 -9.11 -18.46 -17.14
C ILE A 111 -9.22 -18.93 -15.68
N ARG A 112 -8.25 -18.59 -14.82
CA ARG A 112 -8.26 -18.93 -13.38
C ARG A 112 -8.68 -17.69 -12.57
N PRO A 113 -9.92 -17.61 -12.08
CA PRO A 113 -10.37 -16.54 -11.18
C PRO A 113 -9.80 -16.70 -9.77
N LYS A 114 -9.62 -15.58 -9.06
CA LYS A 114 -9.11 -15.51 -7.68
C LYS A 114 -10.13 -16.10 -6.69
N MET A 115 -9.64 -16.94 -5.78
CA MET A 115 -10.42 -17.71 -4.80
C MET A 115 -10.37 -17.11 -3.39
N VAL A 116 -9.30 -16.37 -3.05
CA VAL A 116 -9.15 -15.64 -1.79
C VAL A 116 -8.86 -14.17 -2.11
N LEU A 117 -9.73 -13.26 -1.69
CA LEU A 117 -9.65 -11.83 -2.04
C LEU A 117 -9.02 -10.98 -0.91
N CYS A 118 -8.10 -10.08 -1.26
CA CYS A 118 -7.46 -9.15 -0.32
C CYS A 118 -8.49 -8.09 0.15
N ASN A 119 -8.70 -7.93 1.46
CA ASN A 119 -9.76 -7.04 1.98
C ASN A 119 -9.43 -6.35 3.31
N ASP A 120 -8.14 -6.18 3.61
CA ASP A 120 -7.61 -5.52 4.79
C ASP A 120 -6.64 -4.38 4.44
N GLY A 121 -6.40 -3.48 5.41
CA GLY A 121 -5.49 -2.35 5.22
C GLY A 121 -5.87 -1.47 4.03
N ASN A 122 -5.03 -1.47 2.99
CA ASN A 122 -5.27 -0.74 1.74
C ASN A 122 -6.20 -1.52 0.77
N TYR A 123 -6.24 -2.85 0.86
CA TYR A 123 -6.94 -3.71 -0.10
C TYR A 123 -8.44 -3.80 0.17
N ARG A 124 -9.24 -3.86 -0.91
CA ARG A 124 -10.71 -3.84 -0.85
C ARG A 124 -11.34 -4.63 -1.99
N GLU A 125 -10.74 -5.75 -2.39
CA GLU A 125 -11.12 -6.48 -3.61
C GLU A 125 -12.59 -6.92 -3.60
N THR A 126 -13.18 -7.22 -2.44
CA THR A 126 -14.61 -7.57 -2.33
C THR A 126 -15.57 -6.44 -2.68
N ARG A 127 -15.07 -5.20 -2.86
CA ARG A 127 -15.86 -4.06 -3.37
C ARG A 127 -16.17 -4.19 -4.87
N PHE A 128 -15.31 -4.87 -5.63
CA PHE A 128 -15.35 -4.89 -7.10
C PHE A 128 -15.19 -6.28 -7.74
N PHE A 129 -14.71 -7.28 -7.00
CA PHE A 129 -14.63 -8.68 -7.43
C PHE A 129 -15.35 -9.63 -6.47
N THR A 130 -15.77 -10.78 -7.00
CA THR A 130 -16.27 -11.93 -6.23
C THR A 130 -15.23 -13.04 -6.19
N ALA A 131 -15.12 -13.74 -5.06
CA ALA A 131 -14.25 -14.91 -4.94
C ALA A 131 -14.83 -16.12 -5.70
N TRP A 132 -13.98 -16.90 -6.37
CA TRP A 132 -14.41 -18.14 -7.01
C TRP A 132 -14.66 -19.27 -6.00
N ALA A 133 -15.92 -19.49 -5.66
CA ALA A 133 -16.35 -20.43 -4.62
C ALA A 133 -16.56 -21.88 -5.08
N LYS A 134 -15.96 -22.30 -6.22
CA LYS A 134 -16.12 -23.65 -6.79
C LYS A 134 -14.73 -24.33 -6.92
N PRO A 135 -14.13 -24.80 -5.81
CA PRO A 135 -12.82 -25.46 -5.85
C PRO A 135 -12.86 -26.72 -6.72
N LYS A 136 -11.77 -26.95 -7.44
CA LYS A 136 -11.54 -28.08 -8.37
C LYS A 136 -12.65 -28.26 -9.42
N GLN A 137 -13.27 -27.14 -9.84
CA GLN A 137 -14.37 -27.12 -10.81
C GLN A 137 -14.16 -26.04 -11.86
N ILE A 138 -14.58 -26.35 -13.08
CA ILE A 138 -14.57 -25.45 -14.24
C ILE A 138 -15.97 -25.32 -14.86
N GLU A 139 -16.19 -24.21 -15.56
CA GLU A 139 -17.37 -23.93 -16.37
C GLU A 139 -16.94 -23.38 -17.74
N ASP A 140 -17.83 -23.43 -18.74
CA ASP A 140 -17.59 -22.80 -20.05
C ASP A 140 -17.76 -21.28 -19.98
N HIS A 141 -16.69 -20.53 -20.21
CA HIS A 141 -16.73 -19.09 -20.46
C HIS A 141 -16.87 -18.80 -21.96
N PHE A 142 -18.00 -18.22 -22.36
CA PHE A 142 -18.20 -17.72 -23.74
C PHE A 142 -17.32 -16.50 -23.99
N LEU A 143 -16.39 -16.62 -24.94
CA LEU A 143 -15.45 -15.55 -25.27
C LEU A 143 -16.14 -14.38 -25.99
N PRO A 144 -15.67 -13.12 -25.83
CA PRO A 144 -16.10 -12.00 -26.66
C PRO A 144 -15.81 -12.26 -28.15
N ARG A 145 -16.68 -11.79 -29.05
CA ARG A 145 -16.57 -12.08 -30.51
C ARG A 145 -15.18 -11.76 -31.08
N MET A 146 -14.59 -10.61 -30.74
CA MET A 146 -13.23 -10.25 -31.15
C MET A 146 -12.16 -11.29 -30.79
N ILE A 147 -12.34 -12.05 -29.70
CA ILE A 147 -11.47 -13.16 -29.33
C ILE A 147 -11.86 -14.45 -30.07
N GLN A 148 -13.16 -14.70 -30.30
CA GLN A 148 -13.61 -15.82 -31.15
C GLN A 148 -13.05 -15.71 -32.57
N ASP A 149 -13.06 -14.50 -33.15
CA ASP A 149 -12.58 -14.21 -34.51
C ASP A 149 -11.06 -14.42 -34.66
N ILE A 150 -10.27 -14.20 -33.59
CA ILE A 150 -8.81 -14.42 -33.56
C ILE A 150 -8.46 -15.87 -33.24
N THR A 151 -9.10 -16.46 -32.22
CA THR A 151 -8.73 -17.76 -31.65
C THR A 151 -9.45 -18.93 -32.30
N GLY A 152 -10.61 -18.72 -32.93
CA GLY A 152 -11.53 -19.78 -33.34
C GLY A 152 -12.11 -20.59 -32.18
N GLN A 153 -12.07 -20.08 -30.94
CA GLN A 153 -12.68 -20.70 -29.75
C GLN A 153 -13.98 -19.97 -29.41
N VAL A 154 -15.09 -20.71 -29.25
CA VAL A 154 -16.37 -20.13 -28.80
C VAL A 154 -16.42 -20.04 -27.28
N THR A 155 -15.97 -21.09 -26.59
CA THR A 155 -15.82 -21.14 -25.14
C THR A 155 -14.39 -21.52 -24.74
N VAL A 156 -14.03 -21.20 -23.49
CA VAL A 156 -12.82 -21.66 -22.81
C VAL A 156 -13.14 -22.07 -21.36
N PRO A 157 -12.33 -22.93 -20.73
CA PRO A 157 -12.47 -23.23 -19.31
C PRO A 157 -12.27 -21.96 -18.47
N ILE A 158 -13.23 -21.66 -17.59
CA ILE A 158 -13.04 -20.77 -16.44
C ILE A 158 -13.22 -21.54 -15.14
N GLY A 159 -12.34 -21.32 -14.17
CA GLY A 159 -12.46 -21.88 -12.83
C GLY A 159 -11.15 -22.40 -12.27
N ASP A 160 -11.27 -23.40 -11.40
CA ASP A 160 -10.14 -23.92 -10.62
C ASP A 160 -9.61 -25.23 -11.24
N ALA A 161 -8.47 -25.12 -11.92
CA ALA A 161 -7.89 -26.14 -12.80
C ALA A 161 -6.39 -25.96 -12.99
N VAL A 162 -5.73 -26.98 -13.52
CA VAL A 162 -4.29 -27.01 -13.79
C VAL A 162 -4.01 -27.25 -15.28
N ILE A 163 -2.89 -26.74 -15.78
CA ILE A 163 -2.45 -26.93 -17.17
C ILE A 163 -1.45 -28.09 -17.20
N SER A 164 -1.85 -29.18 -17.83
CA SER A 164 -1.02 -30.36 -18.05
C SER A 164 -0.38 -30.26 -19.43
N THR A 165 0.93 -30.11 -19.46
CA THR A 165 1.75 -30.06 -20.68
C THR A 165 2.30 -31.46 -21.00
N VAL A 166 3.07 -31.64 -22.08
CA VAL A 166 3.60 -32.98 -22.42
C VAL A 166 4.73 -33.44 -21.48
N ASP A 167 5.29 -32.52 -20.71
CA ASP A 167 6.44 -32.76 -19.83
C ASP A 167 6.31 -32.27 -18.39
N THR A 168 5.36 -31.37 -18.07
CA THR A 168 5.13 -30.88 -16.70
C THR A 168 3.67 -30.47 -16.42
N CYS A 169 3.35 -30.16 -15.16
CA CYS A 169 2.03 -29.71 -14.72
C CYS A 169 2.15 -28.37 -13.97
N ILE A 170 1.33 -27.39 -14.38
CA ILE A 170 1.39 -26.00 -13.94
C ILE A 170 0.06 -25.61 -13.27
N GLY A 171 0.13 -24.93 -12.12
CA GLY A 171 -1.04 -24.39 -11.41
C GLY A 171 -0.82 -22.93 -11.02
N SER A 172 -1.88 -22.13 -11.03
CA SER A 172 -1.81 -20.71 -10.70
C SER A 172 -2.36 -20.45 -9.30
N GLU A 173 -1.66 -19.60 -8.55
CA GLU A 173 -2.07 -19.01 -7.28
C GLU A 173 -2.16 -17.49 -7.50
N ILE A 174 -2.99 -16.75 -6.74
CA ILE A 174 -3.11 -15.28 -6.96
C ILE A 174 -3.00 -14.53 -5.63
N CYS A 175 -1.89 -13.80 -5.46
CA CYS A 175 -1.54 -13.03 -4.28
C CYS A 175 -1.94 -13.74 -2.96
N GLU A 176 -2.97 -13.25 -2.27
CA GLU A 176 -3.48 -13.69 -0.96
C GLU A 176 -3.67 -15.20 -0.79
N GLU A 177 -3.90 -15.94 -1.88
CA GLU A 177 -4.03 -17.40 -1.85
C GLU A 177 -2.78 -18.11 -1.25
N LEU A 178 -1.60 -17.48 -1.30
CA LEU A 178 -0.38 -17.91 -0.58
C LEU A 178 -0.45 -17.67 0.94
N TRP A 179 -1.05 -16.55 1.36
CA TRP A 179 -1.14 -16.11 2.75
C TRP A 179 -2.30 -16.78 3.51
N SER A 180 -3.27 -17.36 2.78
CA SER A 180 -4.34 -18.20 3.33
C SER A 180 -3.79 -19.33 4.23
N PRO A 181 -4.38 -19.60 5.41
CA PRO A 181 -4.02 -20.74 6.25
C PRO A 181 -4.21 -22.09 5.54
N ASP A 182 -5.22 -22.17 4.67
CA ASP A 182 -5.40 -23.25 3.70
C ASP A 182 -4.92 -22.71 2.33
N SER A 183 -3.60 -22.73 2.13
CA SER A 183 -2.93 -22.12 0.99
C SER A 183 -3.10 -22.98 -0.26
N HIS A 184 -3.49 -22.39 -1.39
CA HIS A 184 -3.89 -23.17 -2.58
C HIS A 184 -2.74 -24.04 -3.13
N ASN A 185 -1.49 -23.60 -2.98
CA ASN A 185 -0.26 -24.36 -3.28
C ASN A 185 -0.16 -25.74 -2.59
N ILE A 186 -0.83 -25.95 -1.45
CA ILE A 186 -0.86 -27.24 -0.76
C ILE A 186 -1.54 -28.26 -1.66
N ASP A 187 -2.76 -27.95 -2.09
CA ASP A 187 -3.64 -28.87 -2.81
C ASP A 187 -3.15 -29.09 -4.25
N LEU A 188 -2.71 -28.02 -4.94
CA LEU A 188 -2.01 -28.09 -6.21
C LEU A 188 -0.82 -29.06 -6.15
N SER A 189 0.02 -28.94 -5.11
CA SER A 189 1.20 -29.79 -4.97
C SER A 189 0.85 -31.24 -4.64
N LEU A 190 -0.22 -31.49 -3.88
CA LEU A 190 -0.69 -32.85 -3.58
C LEU A 190 -1.18 -33.58 -4.84
N ASP A 191 -1.85 -32.88 -5.77
CA ASP A 191 -2.21 -33.42 -7.10
C ASP A 191 -1.01 -33.50 -8.08
N GLY A 192 0.18 -33.10 -7.65
CA GLY A 192 1.41 -33.25 -8.43
C GLY A 192 1.68 -32.15 -9.45
N VAL A 193 1.14 -30.95 -9.26
CA VAL A 193 1.65 -29.74 -9.94
C VAL A 193 3.13 -29.57 -9.60
N GLU A 194 3.98 -29.31 -10.60
CA GLU A 194 5.43 -29.17 -10.44
C GLU A 194 5.86 -27.70 -10.38
N ILE A 195 5.15 -26.82 -11.10
CA ILE A 195 5.37 -25.38 -11.17
C ILE A 195 4.11 -24.65 -10.66
N ILE A 196 4.28 -23.81 -9.63
CA ILE A 196 3.20 -22.96 -9.09
C ILE A 196 3.51 -21.50 -9.42
N CYS A 197 2.52 -20.79 -9.97
CA CYS A 197 2.69 -19.46 -10.53
C CYS A 197 1.81 -18.43 -9.80
N ASN A 198 2.42 -17.54 -9.01
CA ASN A 198 1.75 -16.46 -8.29
C ASN A 198 1.95 -15.09 -8.96
N GLY A 199 0.89 -14.58 -9.56
CA GLY A 199 0.80 -13.17 -9.96
C GLY A 199 0.25 -12.33 -8.80
N SER A 200 0.93 -11.24 -8.46
CA SER A 200 0.65 -10.40 -7.29
C SER A 200 0.61 -8.90 -7.58
N GLY A 201 -0.25 -8.19 -6.83
CA GLY A 201 -0.27 -6.75 -6.63
C GLY A 201 0.10 -6.42 -5.18
N SER A 202 1.31 -6.81 -4.75
CA SER A 202 1.73 -6.71 -3.35
C SER A 202 2.54 -5.43 -3.12
N HIS A 203 1.93 -4.44 -2.44
CA HIS A 203 2.53 -3.13 -2.19
C HIS A 203 3.62 -3.15 -1.11
N HIS A 204 4.50 -2.14 -1.15
CA HIS A 204 5.51 -1.86 -0.13
C HIS A 204 4.88 -1.67 1.25
N GLN A 205 5.58 -2.17 2.26
CA GLN A 205 5.39 -1.78 3.65
C GLN A 205 6.77 -1.94 4.30
N LEU A 206 7.19 -0.96 5.08
CA LEU A 206 8.53 -0.89 5.65
C LEU A 206 8.84 -2.17 6.46
N ARG A 207 9.91 -2.88 6.10
CA ARG A 207 10.33 -4.18 6.67
C ARG A 207 9.38 -5.37 6.41
N LYS A 208 8.50 -5.32 5.40
CA LYS A 208 7.63 -6.45 5.01
C LYS A 208 8.33 -7.51 4.15
N GLY A 209 9.42 -7.13 3.46
CA GLY A 209 10.03 -7.92 2.38
C GLY A 209 10.34 -9.38 2.77
N ASN A 210 10.89 -9.61 3.96
CA ASN A 210 11.22 -10.97 4.41
C ASN A 210 10.00 -11.88 4.54
N VAL A 211 8.85 -11.36 5.01
CA VAL A 211 7.64 -12.17 5.20
C VAL A 211 7.18 -12.83 3.90
N ARG A 212 7.33 -12.12 2.77
CA ARG A 212 7.06 -12.65 1.41
C ARG A 212 8.04 -13.76 1.04
N VAL A 213 9.34 -13.53 1.24
CA VAL A 213 10.41 -14.49 0.92
C VAL A 213 10.30 -15.76 1.78
N ASP A 214 10.09 -15.58 3.09
CA ASP A 214 9.98 -16.65 4.08
C ASP A 214 8.76 -17.55 3.79
N LEU A 215 7.62 -16.97 3.38
CA LEU A 215 6.44 -17.75 2.96
C LEU A 215 6.69 -18.55 1.68
N ILE A 216 7.38 -17.99 0.69
CA ILE A 216 7.68 -18.69 -0.58
C ILE A 216 8.71 -19.81 -0.36
N LYS A 217 9.75 -19.56 0.45
CA LYS A 217 10.71 -20.60 0.89
C LYS A 217 10.00 -21.68 1.72
N ALA A 218 9.11 -21.32 2.64
CA ALA A 218 8.35 -22.29 3.44
C ALA A 218 7.37 -23.13 2.61
N ALA A 219 6.65 -22.52 1.66
CA ALA A 219 5.74 -23.22 0.76
C ALA A 219 6.50 -24.23 -0.12
N THR A 220 7.60 -23.82 -0.76
CA THR A 220 8.42 -24.73 -1.59
C THR A 220 9.14 -25.80 -0.78
N ALA A 221 9.60 -25.52 0.44
CA ALA A 221 10.19 -26.54 1.32
C ALA A 221 9.16 -27.57 1.81
N ARG A 222 7.96 -27.12 2.21
CA ARG A 222 6.87 -27.98 2.71
C ARG A 222 6.27 -28.84 1.61
N CYS A 223 5.97 -28.22 0.47
CA CYS A 223 5.18 -28.83 -0.60
C CYS A 223 6.06 -29.47 -1.70
N GLY A 224 7.31 -29.03 -1.83
CA GLY A 224 8.15 -29.29 -3.00
C GLY A 224 7.66 -28.56 -4.26
N GLY A 225 8.52 -28.44 -5.26
CA GLY A 225 8.19 -27.82 -6.55
C GLY A 225 8.87 -26.48 -6.76
N ILE A 226 8.69 -25.96 -7.97
CA ILE A 226 9.09 -24.62 -8.40
C ILE A 226 7.96 -23.65 -8.04
N TYR A 227 8.30 -22.49 -7.49
CA TYR A 227 7.36 -21.41 -7.21
C TYR A 227 7.86 -20.13 -7.85
N MET A 228 7.05 -19.58 -8.75
CA MET A 228 7.29 -18.34 -9.48
C MET A 228 6.41 -17.25 -8.86
N PHE A 229 7.01 -16.14 -8.43
CA PHE A 229 6.29 -14.99 -7.87
C PHE A 229 6.58 -13.75 -8.71
N SER A 230 5.53 -13.11 -9.23
CA SER A 230 5.61 -11.98 -10.16
C SER A 230 4.77 -10.82 -9.61
N ASN A 231 5.37 -9.65 -9.42
CA ASN A 231 4.77 -8.52 -8.72
C ASN A 231 4.90 -7.22 -9.52
N LEU A 232 3.98 -6.28 -9.32
CA LEU A 232 4.10 -4.93 -9.84
C LEU A 232 5.30 -4.20 -9.20
N ILE A 233 5.80 -3.17 -9.87
CA ILE A 233 6.71 -2.17 -9.28
C ILE A 233 6.18 -0.77 -9.56
N GLY A 234 6.57 0.23 -8.77
CA GLY A 234 6.23 1.63 -9.06
C GLY A 234 4.90 2.10 -8.47
N CYS A 235 4.46 3.28 -8.90
CA CYS A 235 3.22 3.92 -8.46
C CYS A 235 2.16 3.90 -9.58
N ASP A 236 1.21 2.99 -9.50
CA ASP A 236 0.18 2.77 -10.54
C ASP A 236 -1.00 3.75 -10.51
N GLY A 237 -0.94 4.79 -9.68
CA GLY A 237 -1.95 5.87 -9.60
C GLY A 237 -2.47 6.15 -8.18
N GLU A 238 -2.27 5.22 -7.24
CA GLU A 238 -2.67 5.36 -5.84
C GLU A 238 -1.53 5.93 -4.96
N ARG A 239 -1.74 5.92 -3.63
CA ARG A 239 -0.74 6.32 -2.61
C ARG A 239 0.28 5.25 -2.25
N VAL A 240 0.07 4.03 -2.77
CA VAL A 240 0.96 2.89 -2.56
C VAL A 240 2.08 2.92 -3.60
N TYR A 241 3.18 2.26 -3.27
CA TYR A 241 4.24 1.90 -4.19
C TYR A 241 4.33 0.37 -4.21
N TYR A 242 4.34 -0.25 -5.38
CA TYR A 242 4.54 -1.68 -5.51
C TYR A 242 6.05 -1.96 -5.50
N ASP A 243 6.48 -2.90 -4.67
CA ASP A 243 7.90 -3.06 -4.33
C ASP A 243 8.57 -4.23 -5.06
N GLY A 244 8.11 -4.55 -6.27
CA GLY A 244 8.75 -5.52 -7.17
C GLY A 244 9.11 -6.80 -6.43
N GLY A 245 10.41 -7.13 -6.42
CA GLY A 245 10.90 -8.29 -5.68
C GLY A 245 10.32 -9.60 -6.22
N SER A 246 10.07 -9.66 -7.52
CA SER A 246 9.67 -10.91 -8.20
C SER A 246 10.78 -11.95 -8.06
N MET A 247 10.42 -13.21 -7.89
CA MET A 247 11.39 -14.25 -7.52
C MET A 247 11.01 -15.63 -8.04
N ILE A 248 12.01 -16.50 -8.14
CA ILE A 248 11.85 -17.92 -8.45
C ILE A 248 12.54 -18.72 -7.36
N ALA A 249 11.81 -19.67 -6.76
CA ALA A 249 12.28 -20.59 -5.75
C ALA A 249 11.99 -22.05 -6.16
N VAL A 250 12.77 -23.00 -5.64
CA VAL A 250 12.57 -24.44 -5.84
C VAL A 250 12.91 -25.20 -4.56
N ASN A 251 12.02 -26.09 -4.12
CA ASN A 251 12.26 -27.02 -3.00
C ASN A 251 12.80 -26.36 -1.69
N GLY A 252 12.46 -25.10 -1.42
CA GLY A 252 12.91 -24.32 -0.25
C GLY A 252 14.09 -23.37 -0.51
N GLN A 253 14.76 -23.48 -1.66
CA GLN A 253 15.85 -22.62 -2.07
C GLN A 253 15.36 -21.49 -2.98
N LEU A 254 15.90 -20.29 -2.79
CA LEU A 254 15.74 -19.17 -3.72
C LEU A 254 16.76 -19.32 -4.85
N VAL A 255 16.36 -19.06 -6.09
CA VAL A 255 17.22 -19.20 -7.29
C VAL A 255 17.30 -17.89 -8.09
N LYS A 256 16.27 -17.05 -8.03
CA LYS A 256 16.26 -15.75 -8.70
C LYS A 256 15.55 -14.69 -7.86
N GLN A 257 16.14 -13.50 -7.78
CA GLN A 257 15.59 -12.30 -7.15
C GLN A 257 15.65 -11.14 -8.16
N ALA A 258 14.53 -10.46 -8.39
CA ALA A 258 14.46 -9.17 -9.05
C ALA A 258 14.61 -8.02 -8.02
N PRO A 259 15.00 -6.79 -8.43
CA PRO A 259 15.08 -5.65 -7.53
C PRO A 259 13.76 -5.33 -6.82
N GLN A 260 13.85 -4.83 -5.59
CA GLN A 260 12.70 -4.31 -4.83
C GLN A 260 12.33 -2.88 -5.27
N PHE A 261 13.33 -2.09 -5.67
CA PHE A 261 13.20 -0.71 -6.13
C PHE A 261 14.02 -0.51 -7.41
N SER A 262 13.42 0.11 -8.42
CA SER A 262 14.03 0.40 -9.73
C SER A 262 13.20 1.45 -10.47
N LEU A 263 13.83 2.17 -11.40
CA LEU A 263 13.14 3.09 -12.32
C LEU A 263 12.84 2.43 -13.69
N GLN A 264 13.19 1.15 -13.85
CA GLN A 264 12.85 0.35 -15.03
C GLN A 264 11.35 0.08 -15.10
N GLU A 265 10.77 0.21 -16.30
CA GLU A 265 9.35 -0.12 -16.52
C GLU A 265 9.10 -1.62 -16.72
N VAL A 266 10.12 -2.35 -17.19
CA VAL A 266 10.07 -3.80 -17.44
C VAL A 266 11.35 -4.43 -16.89
N ILE A 267 11.21 -5.39 -15.98
CA ILE A 267 12.32 -6.23 -15.50
C ILE A 267 11.92 -7.70 -15.67
N VAL A 268 12.69 -8.46 -16.43
CA VAL A 268 12.46 -9.91 -16.62
C VAL A 268 13.58 -10.71 -15.98
N SER A 269 13.19 -11.60 -15.08
CA SER A 269 14.08 -12.49 -14.32
C SER A 269 13.82 -13.94 -14.70
N CYS A 270 14.72 -14.53 -15.50
CA CYS A 270 14.67 -15.94 -15.86
C CYS A 270 15.54 -16.82 -14.95
N ALA A 271 15.12 -18.08 -14.80
CA ALA A 271 15.89 -19.18 -14.22
C ALA A 271 15.67 -20.48 -15.01
N THR A 272 16.71 -21.32 -15.09
CA THR A 272 16.68 -22.65 -15.70
C THR A 272 16.75 -23.71 -14.61
N LEU A 273 15.82 -24.66 -14.60
CA LEU A 273 15.59 -25.61 -13.50
C LEU A 273 15.31 -27.01 -14.06
N ASP A 274 15.81 -28.07 -13.41
CA ASP A 274 15.49 -29.46 -13.80
C ASP A 274 14.26 -29.96 -13.02
N LEU A 275 13.22 -30.38 -13.74
CA LEU A 275 12.01 -30.97 -13.17
C LEU A 275 12.30 -32.27 -12.41
N GLU A 276 13.40 -32.97 -12.73
CA GLU A 276 13.80 -34.15 -11.95
C GLU A 276 14.20 -33.80 -10.50
N ASP A 277 14.68 -32.58 -10.22
CA ASP A 277 14.94 -32.16 -8.83
C ASP A 277 13.63 -32.00 -8.05
N VAL A 278 12.56 -31.54 -8.70
CA VAL A 278 11.20 -31.53 -8.14
C VAL A 278 10.68 -32.95 -7.91
N ARG A 279 10.83 -33.84 -8.90
CA ARG A 279 10.33 -35.23 -8.84
C ARG A 279 11.02 -36.04 -7.74
N ASN A 280 12.34 -35.94 -7.64
CA ASN A 280 13.13 -36.60 -6.60
C ASN A 280 12.80 -36.04 -5.21
N TYR A 281 12.69 -34.72 -5.05
CA TYR A 281 12.27 -34.10 -3.79
C TYR A 281 10.86 -34.57 -3.39
N LYS A 282 9.86 -34.44 -4.27
CA LYS A 282 8.46 -34.79 -3.99
C LYS A 282 8.20 -36.29 -3.75
N SER A 283 9.05 -37.18 -4.26
CA SER A 283 8.93 -38.63 -4.09
C SER A 283 9.71 -39.18 -2.87
N SER A 284 10.78 -38.50 -2.45
CA SER A 284 11.53 -38.81 -1.23
C SER A 284 10.72 -38.56 0.05
N VAL A 285 9.91 -37.50 0.09
CA VAL A 285 9.04 -37.16 1.23
C VAL A 285 7.83 -38.10 1.26
N ARG A 286 8.00 -39.31 1.83
CA ARG A 286 7.00 -40.39 1.77
C ARG A 286 5.63 -40.03 2.34
N SER A 287 5.55 -39.26 3.43
CA SER A 287 4.28 -38.78 3.99
C SER A 287 3.50 -37.90 3.02
N ARG A 288 4.19 -37.06 2.23
CA ARG A 288 3.61 -36.26 1.15
C ARG A 288 2.99 -37.14 0.06
N THR A 289 3.64 -38.26 -0.28
CA THR A 289 3.14 -39.20 -1.30
C THR A 289 1.90 -39.97 -0.83
N ASP A 290 1.80 -40.31 0.46
CA ASP A 290 0.60 -40.92 1.03
C ASP A 290 -0.60 -39.96 1.02
N MET A 291 -0.41 -38.70 1.46
CA MET A 291 -1.46 -37.67 1.39
C MET A 291 -1.88 -37.39 -0.06
N GLY A 292 -0.92 -37.27 -0.99
CA GLY A 292 -1.20 -37.04 -2.41
C GLY A 292 -2.05 -38.15 -3.05
N SER A 293 -1.84 -39.42 -2.63
CA SER A 293 -2.63 -40.56 -3.13
C SER A 293 -4.13 -40.50 -2.79
N ARG A 294 -4.55 -39.56 -1.93
CA ARG A 294 -5.93 -39.42 -1.41
C ARG A 294 -6.57 -38.09 -1.79
N THR A 295 -5.90 -37.19 -2.51
CA THR A 295 -6.51 -35.91 -2.89
C THR A 295 -7.59 -36.07 -3.95
N THR A 296 -8.57 -35.18 -3.94
CA THR A 296 -9.47 -35.00 -5.09
C THR A 296 -8.66 -34.34 -6.23
N PRO A 297 -8.63 -34.92 -7.45
CA PRO A 297 -7.80 -34.39 -8.53
C PRO A 297 -8.34 -33.06 -9.07
N PHE A 298 -7.47 -32.23 -9.64
CA PHE A 298 -7.89 -31.03 -10.36
C PHE A 298 -8.39 -31.36 -11.78
N PRO A 299 -9.32 -30.58 -12.34
CA PRO A 299 -9.55 -30.54 -13.78
C PRO A 299 -8.24 -30.20 -14.52
N ARG A 300 -7.86 -31.01 -15.50
CA ARG A 300 -6.57 -30.87 -16.21
C ARG A 300 -6.75 -30.44 -17.65
N ILE A 301 -6.40 -29.19 -17.95
CA ILE A 301 -6.38 -28.66 -19.31
C ILE A 301 -5.16 -29.23 -20.03
N GLN A 302 -5.39 -30.05 -21.06
CA GLN A 302 -4.31 -30.67 -21.83
C GLN A 302 -3.73 -29.68 -22.84
N CYS A 303 -2.42 -29.44 -22.77
CA CYS A 303 -1.68 -28.54 -23.65
C CYS A 303 -0.60 -29.32 -24.40
N ASN A 304 -0.71 -29.42 -25.73
CA ASN A 304 0.26 -30.13 -26.56
C ASN A 304 1.49 -29.24 -26.85
N PHE A 305 2.26 -28.97 -25.79
CA PHE A 305 3.46 -28.15 -25.78
C PHE A 305 4.43 -28.71 -24.72
N ALA A 306 5.73 -28.49 -24.90
CA ALA A 306 6.77 -28.85 -23.94
C ALA A 306 7.39 -27.57 -23.36
N LEU A 307 7.58 -27.49 -22.04
CA LEU A 307 8.30 -26.37 -21.43
C LEU A 307 9.81 -26.59 -21.45
N SER A 308 10.27 -27.83 -21.52
CA SER A 308 11.69 -28.14 -21.52
C SER A 308 12.30 -28.14 -22.91
N CYS A 309 13.62 -27.95 -22.94
CA CYS A 309 14.42 -28.23 -24.13
C CYS A 309 15.25 -29.52 -23.91
N ASP A 310 15.58 -30.21 -24.99
CA ASP A 310 16.44 -31.40 -24.97
C ASP A 310 17.94 -31.07 -24.82
N ASP A 311 18.31 -29.80 -24.56
CA ASP A 311 19.71 -29.42 -24.36
C ASP A 311 20.23 -29.85 -22.98
N ILE A 312 20.85 -31.03 -22.96
CA ILE A 312 21.53 -31.57 -21.78
C ILE A 312 22.66 -30.67 -21.27
N PHE A 313 23.22 -29.77 -22.08
CA PHE A 313 24.31 -28.86 -21.69
C PHE A 313 23.83 -27.52 -21.10
N GLN A 314 22.54 -27.17 -21.22
CA GLN A 314 22.02 -25.92 -20.66
C GLN A 314 22.28 -25.88 -19.13
N PRO A 315 22.94 -24.85 -18.57
CA PRO A 315 23.24 -24.81 -17.14
C PRO A 315 21.96 -24.58 -16.32
N THR A 316 21.83 -25.30 -15.21
CA THR A 316 20.85 -24.98 -14.17
C THR A 316 21.23 -23.69 -13.45
N SER A 317 20.24 -22.99 -12.90
CA SER A 317 20.44 -21.80 -12.09
C SER A 317 20.68 -22.19 -10.63
N GLU A 318 21.81 -21.76 -10.08
CA GLU A 318 22.24 -22.10 -8.72
C GLU A 318 21.43 -21.38 -7.63
N PRO A 319 21.32 -21.94 -6.41
CA PRO A 319 20.74 -21.25 -5.26
C PRO A 319 21.44 -19.95 -4.89
N ILE A 320 20.67 -18.96 -4.45
CA ILE A 320 21.12 -17.66 -3.96
C ILE A 320 20.51 -17.34 -2.59
N GLU A 321 21.20 -16.55 -1.78
CA GLU A 321 20.59 -15.91 -0.62
C GLU A 321 19.94 -14.58 -0.99
N TRP A 322 18.85 -14.23 -0.30
CA TRP A 322 18.14 -12.98 -0.56
C TRP A 322 18.91 -11.78 -0.02
N HIS A 323 19.15 -10.77 -0.86
CA HIS A 323 19.71 -9.51 -0.41
C HIS A 323 18.60 -8.57 0.09
N TYR A 324 18.60 -8.30 1.40
CA TYR A 324 17.67 -7.36 2.04
C TYR A 324 18.27 -5.95 2.13
N HIS A 325 17.45 -4.94 1.81
CA HIS A 325 17.73 -3.56 2.17
C HIS A 325 17.55 -3.34 3.68
N THR A 326 18.34 -2.44 4.26
CA THR A 326 18.07 -1.90 5.59
C THR A 326 16.82 -1.01 5.58
N PRO A 327 16.15 -0.75 6.72
CA PRO A 327 15.00 0.15 6.76
C PRO A 327 15.30 1.56 6.25
N GLU A 328 16.53 2.04 6.47
CA GLU A 328 17.00 3.34 6.01
C GLU A 328 17.21 3.36 4.47
N GLU A 329 17.54 2.21 3.86
CA GLU A 329 17.58 2.02 2.40
C GLU A 329 16.19 1.84 1.79
N GLU A 330 15.27 1.12 2.45
CA GLU A 330 13.86 1.08 2.01
C GLU A 330 13.25 2.50 1.97
N ILE A 331 13.62 3.37 2.93
CA ILE A 331 13.22 4.79 2.96
C ILE A 331 13.96 5.62 1.90
N SER A 332 15.23 5.32 1.58
CA SER A 332 15.97 6.05 0.54
C SER A 332 15.53 5.68 -0.88
N LEU A 333 15.03 4.46 -1.10
CA LEU A 333 14.70 3.92 -2.42
C LEU A 333 13.20 3.96 -2.77
N GLY A 334 12.32 3.53 -1.85
CA GLY A 334 10.87 3.40 -2.12
C GLY A 334 10.17 4.74 -2.35
N PRO A 335 10.15 5.63 -1.35
CA PRO A 335 9.63 7.00 -1.50
C PRO A 335 10.27 7.78 -2.66
N ALA A 336 11.54 7.54 -2.98
CA ALA A 336 12.23 8.20 -4.09
C ALA A 336 11.74 7.70 -5.46
N SER A 337 11.58 6.39 -5.62
CA SER A 337 11.02 5.78 -6.85
C SER A 337 9.55 6.16 -7.04
N TRP A 338 8.80 6.29 -5.94
CA TRP A 338 7.41 6.80 -5.95
C TRP A 338 7.31 8.26 -6.39
N LEU A 339 8.21 9.14 -5.91
CA LEU A 339 8.29 10.52 -6.40
C LEU A 339 8.64 10.60 -7.90
N TRP A 340 9.54 9.74 -8.39
CA TRP A 340 9.86 9.68 -9.82
C TRP A 340 8.62 9.35 -10.67
N ASP A 341 7.87 8.31 -10.30
CA ASP A 341 6.63 7.94 -11.00
C ASP A 341 5.56 9.04 -10.90
N TYR A 342 5.35 9.64 -9.72
CA TYR A 342 4.44 10.77 -9.57
C TYR A 342 4.82 11.95 -10.46
N LEU A 343 6.11 12.32 -10.53
CA LEU A 343 6.58 13.45 -11.34
C LEU A 343 6.38 13.19 -12.84
N ARG A 344 6.80 12.02 -13.33
CA ARG A 344 6.71 11.71 -14.77
C ARG A 344 5.28 11.47 -15.24
N ARG A 345 4.42 10.86 -14.41
CA ARG A 345 2.99 10.60 -14.74
C ARG A 345 2.12 11.86 -14.61
N SER A 346 2.37 12.72 -13.62
CA SER A 346 1.65 14.00 -13.46
C SER A 346 2.05 15.09 -14.47
N ASN A 347 3.13 14.88 -15.23
CA ASN A 347 3.67 15.79 -16.24
C ASN A 347 4.01 17.20 -15.69
N GLN A 348 4.38 17.29 -14.42
CA GLN A 348 4.83 18.54 -13.79
C GLN A 348 6.32 18.81 -14.02
N GLY A 349 6.73 20.07 -13.91
CA GLY A 349 8.10 20.51 -14.19
C GLY A 349 9.10 20.33 -13.03
N GLY A 350 8.65 19.76 -11.92
CA GLY A 350 9.43 19.50 -10.70
C GLY A 350 8.61 19.51 -9.40
N PHE A 351 9.31 19.73 -8.29
CA PHE A 351 8.78 19.79 -6.92
C PHE A 351 9.06 21.14 -6.24
N PHE A 352 8.16 21.55 -5.35
CA PHE A 352 8.33 22.68 -4.44
C PHE A 352 8.25 22.20 -2.98
N LEU A 353 9.26 22.47 -2.16
CA LEU A 353 9.28 22.12 -0.73
C LEU A 353 9.41 23.36 0.18
N PRO A 354 8.45 23.57 1.11
CA PRO A 354 8.63 24.36 2.32
C PRO A 354 9.75 23.80 3.22
N LEU A 355 11.00 24.23 3.01
CA LEU A 355 12.17 23.72 3.71
C LEU A 355 12.39 24.50 5.01
N SER A 356 12.00 23.91 6.14
CA SER A 356 12.09 24.54 7.46
C SER A 356 13.48 24.47 8.11
N GLY A 357 14.38 23.62 7.61
CA GLY A 357 15.64 23.30 8.30
C GLY A 357 15.47 22.32 9.49
N GLY A 358 14.25 21.82 9.71
CA GLY A 358 13.97 20.71 10.63
C GLY A 358 14.14 19.33 9.98
N ILE A 359 14.09 18.28 10.79
CA ILE A 359 14.37 16.89 10.38
C ILE A 359 13.43 16.39 9.27
N ASP A 360 12.15 16.72 9.33
CA ASP A 360 11.12 16.13 8.46
C ASP A 360 11.19 16.72 7.04
N SER A 361 11.27 18.05 6.92
CA SER A 361 11.48 18.70 5.62
C SER A 361 12.85 18.35 5.04
N SER A 362 13.88 18.20 5.88
CA SER A 362 15.19 17.71 5.43
C SER A 362 15.15 16.25 4.97
N SER A 363 14.28 15.42 5.55
CA SER A 363 14.05 14.03 5.11
C SER A 363 13.34 13.99 3.75
N THR A 364 12.28 14.78 3.58
CA THR A 364 11.62 14.99 2.28
C THR A 364 12.62 15.45 1.22
N ALA A 365 13.52 16.37 1.57
CA ALA A 365 14.59 16.82 0.68
C ALA A 365 15.57 15.67 0.32
N CYS A 366 16.07 14.91 1.30
CA CYS A 366 16.97 13.78 1.05
C CYS A 366 16.36 12.71 0.12
N ILE A 367 15.05 12.49 0.18
CA ILE A 367 14.32 11.59 -0.74
C ILE A 367 14.34 12.14 -2.18
N VAL A 368 14.21 13.45 -2.39
CA VAL A 368 14.34 14.08 -3.72
C VAL A 368 15.77 13.99 -4.25
N ALA A 369 16.80 14.15 -3.40
CA ALA A 369 18.18 13.90 -3.82
C ALA A 369 18.43 12.41 -4.16
N SER A 370 17.82 11.48 -3.42
CA SER A 370 17.88 10.05 -3.74
C SER A 370 17.23 9.75 -5.10
N MET A 371 16.07 10.36 -5.38
CA MET A 371 15.42 10.28 -6.69
C MET A 371 16.35 10.78 -7.81
N CYS A 372 17.06 11.90 -7.60
CA CYS A 372 18.03 12.41 -8.56
C CYS A 372 19.19 11.42 -8.78
N ASN A 373 19.73 10.82 -7.72
CA ASN A 373 20.77 9.77 -7.82
C ASN A 373 20.27 8.55 -8.62
N LEU A 374 19.01 8.13 -8.40
CA LEU A 374 18.39 7.01 -9.11
C LEU A 374 18.20 7.33 -10.60
N VAL A 375 17.74 8.54 -10.94
CA VAL A 375 17.58 9.00 -12.33
C VAL A 375 18.91 9.04 -13.08
N CYS A 376 19.96 9.67 -12.51
CA CYS A 376 21.29 9.67 -13.14
C CYS A 376 21.87 8.24 -13.27
N THR A 377 21.61 7.36 -12.30
CA THR A 377 22.11 5.97 -12.34
C THR A 377 21.38 5.13 -13.37
N ALA A 378 20.05 5.25 -13.48
CA ALA A 378 19.27 4.63 -14.54
C ALA A 378 19.75 5.10 -15.94
N ILE A 379 19.98 6.41 -16.11
CA ILE A 379 20.43 6.96 -17.39
C ILE A 379 21.83 6.47 -17.76
N ARG A 380 22.76 6.38 -16.80
CA ARG A 380 24.09 5.77 -17.01
C ARG A 380 24.04 4.26 -17.31
N ASN A 381 23.03 3.56 -16.78
CA ASN A 381 22.78 2.15 -17.09
C ASN A 381 22.09 1.94 -18.45
N GLY A 382 21.70 3.02 -19.15
CA GLY A 382 21.12 2.98 -20.49
C GLY A 382 19.59 3.11 -20.56
N GLU A 383 18.91 3.51 -19.48
CA GLU A 383 17.45 3.59 -19.43
C GLU A 383 16.88 4.73 -20.30
N VAL A 384 16.65 4.43 -21.58
CA VAL A 384 16.19 5.36 -22.61
C VAL A 384 14.86 6.04 -22.24
N LYS A 385 13.94 5.32 -21.57
CA LYS A 385 12.69 5.92 -21.09
C LYS A 385 12.95 6.97 -20.02
N VAL A 386 13.78 6.68 -19.02
CA VAL A 386 14.11 7.63 -17.94
C VAL A 386 14.77 8.89 -18.51
N LEU A 387 15.67 8.72 -19.49
CA LEU A 387 16.27 9.84 -20.23
C LEU A 387 15.22 10.67 -21.01
N THR A 388 14.24 10.00 -21.62
CA THR A 388 13.17 10.67 -22.39
C THR A 388 12.19 11.42 -21.47
N ASP A 389 11.81 10.81 -20.35
CA ASP A 389 10.93 11.42 -19.37
C ASP A 389 11.60 12.62 -18.67
N ILE A 390 12.89 12.54 -18.30
CA ILE A 390 13.55 13.69 -17.67
C ILE A 390 13.70 14.87 -18.64
N ARG A 391 14.03 14.62 -19.92
CA ARG A 391 14.07 15.65 -20.99
C ARG A 391 12.73 16.40 -21.12
N ARG A 392 11.62 15.65 -21.07
CA ARG A 392 10.26 16.20 -21.06
C ARG A 392 10.01 17.06 -19.80
N ILE A 393 10.32 16.55 -18.61
CA ILE A 393 10.13 17.25 -17.32
C ILE A 393 10.94 18.55 -17.26
N VAL A 394 12.21 18.55 -17.69
CA VAL A 394 13.04 19.76 -17.65
C VAL A 394 12.71 20.76 -18.78
N GLY A 395 12.14 20.29 -19.89
CA GLY A 395 11.84 21.10 -21.07
C GLY A 395 13.03 21.28 -22.02
N ASP A 396 13.98 20.35 -22.01
CA ASP A 396 15.25 20.41 -22.75
C ASP A 396 15.49 19.04 -23.43
N PRO A 397 15.36 18.94 -24.77
CA PRO A 397 15.47 17.67 -25.49
C PRO A 397 16.91 17.17 -25.66
N HIS A 398 17.91 18.01 -25.36
CA HIS A 398 19.32 17.64 -25.47
C HIS A 398 19.93 17.26 -24.11
N TYR A 399 19.25 17.58 -23.02
CA TYR A 399 19.66 17.26 -21.66
C TYR A 399 20.04 15.79 -21.45
N ALA A 400 21.09 15.54 -20.68
CA ALA A 400 21.49 14.23 -20.22
C ALA A 400 22.16 14.40 -18.84
N PRO A 401 21.44 14.14 -17.73
CA PRO A 401 22.00 14.33 -16.39
C PRO A 401 23.02 13.24 -16.06
N ASP A 402 24.20 13.67 -15.61
CA ASP A 402 25.23 12.82 -15.01
C ASP A 402 25.44 13.20 -13.53
N ASP A 403 25.49 14.51 -13.23
CA ASP A 403 25.48 15.05 -11.87
C ASP A 403 24.05 15.14 -11.28
N PRO A 404 23.76 14.45 -10.16
CA PRO A 404 22.50 14.56 -9.43
C PRO A 404 22.22 15.95 -8.85
N GLN A 405 23.23 16.79 -8.56
CA GLN A 405 23.02 18.13 -8.01
C GLN A 405 22.51 19.10 -9.09
N GLU A 406 23.09 19.08 -10.30
CA GLU A 406 22.58 19.85 -11.44
C GLU A 406 21.14 19.46 -11.80
N LEU A 407 20.84 18.15 -11.80
CA LEU A 407 19.48 17.63 -11.96
C LEU A 407 18.52 18.17 -10.89
N CYS A 408 18.92 18.11 -9.62
CA CYS A 408 18.18 18.66 -8.50
C CYS A 408 17.88 20.17 -8.69
N GLY A 409 18.84 20.96 -9.20
CA GLY A 409 18.63 22.38 -9.53
C GLY A 409 17.60 22.65 -10.63
N ARG A 410 17.35 21.68 -11.51
CA ARG A 410 16.29 21.74 -12.54
C ARG A 410 14.92 21.30 -12.01
N VAL A 411 14.85 20.21 -11.24
CA VAL A 411 13.57 19.61 -10.81
C VAL A 411 13.12 19.97 -9.39
N PHE A 412 13.96 20.61 -8.57
CA PHE A 412 13.63 20.89 -7.17
C PHE A 412 13.81 22.37 -6.79
N THR A 413 12.73 22.96 -6.29
CA THR A 413 12.73 24.27 -5.64
C THR A 413 12.49 24.09 -4.14
N THR A 414 13.35 24.68 -3.31
CA THR A 414 13.18 24.71 -1.85
C THR A 414 12.95 26.14 -1.38
N CYS A 415 12.07 26.34 -0.40
CA CYS A 415 11.77 27.67 0.13
C CYS A 415 11.76 27.69 1.66
N TYR A 416 12.69 28.43 2.26
CA TYR A 416 12.63 28.78 3.68
C TYR A 416 11.73 30.01 3.86
N MET A 417 10.68 29.88 4.66
CA MET A 417 9.69 30.92 4.91
C MET A 417 9.78 31.37 6.37
N GLY A 418 10.74 32.25 6.64
CA GLY A 418 11.02 32.76 7.98
C GLY A 418 9.98 33.78 8.46
N SER A 419 9.96 33.98 9.78
CA SER A 419 9.24 35.05 10.47
C SER A 419 10.16 35.72 11.48
N GLU A 420 9.71 36.81 12.11
CA GLU A 420 10.40 37.48 13.23
C GLU A 420 10.77 36.53 14.40
N ASN A 421 10.04 35.41 14.53
CA ASN A 421 10.22 34.37 15.54
C ASN A 421 11.27 33.30 15.15
N SER A 422 11.73 33.26 13.90
CA SER A 422 12.51 32.14 13.36
C SER A 422 14.03 32.35 13.53
N SER A 423 14.76 31.29 13.89
CA SER A 423 16.17 31.42 14.21
C SER A 423 17.07 31.51 12.98
N GLN A 424 18.23 32.14 13.16
CA GLN A 424 19.27 32.14 12.13
C GLN A 424 19.86 30.74 11.92
N GLU A 425 19.76 29.82 12.88
CA GLU A 425 20.23 28.43 12.74
C GLU A 425 19.34 27.62 11.78
N THR A 426 18.02 27.62 11.97
CA THR A 426 17.10 26.91 11.03
C THR A 426 17.22 27.47 9.62
N ARG A 427 17.37 28.79 9.48
CA ARG A 427 17.62 29.48 8.20
C ARG A 427 18.93 29.05 7.54
N ASN A 428 20.02 29.03 8.30
CA ASN A 428 21.33 28.62 7.80
C ASN A 428 21.33 27.13 7.40
N ASN A 429 20.68 26.28 8.18
CA ASN A 429 20.57 24.85 7.90
C ASN A 429 19.78 24.57 6.61
N ALA A 430 18.62 25.21 6.44
CA ALA A 430 17.83 25.11 5.21
C ALA A 430 18.64 25.56 3.98
N ALA A 431 19.30 26.73 4.04
CA ALA A 431 20.10 27.25 2.94
C ALA A 431 21.34 26.40 2.63
N THR A 432 22.02 25.87 3.65
CA THR A 432 23.22 25.03 3.48
C THR A 432 22.88 23.67 2.89
N LEU A 433 21.81 23.02 3.38
CA LEU A 433 21.32 21.76 2.83
C LEU A 433 20.86 21.94 1.37
N ALA A 434 20.05 22.96 1.10
CA ALA A 434 19.56 23.26 -0.25
C ALA A 434 20.70 23.51 -1.25
N LYS A 435 21.80 24.16 -0.80
CA LYS A 435 23.02 24.34 -1.58
C LYS A 435 23.80 23.05 -1.80
N GLN A 436 23.97 22.22 -0.77
CA GLN A 436 24.67 20.92 -0.86
C GLN A 436 23.94 19.93 -1.78
N MET A 437 22.63 20.06 -1.89
CA MET A 437 21.79 19.29 -2.82
C MET A 437 21.74 19.84 -4.26
N GLY A 438 22.20 21.07 -4.51
CA GLY A 438 22.04 21.75 -5.79
C GLY A 438 20.65 22.35 -6.08
N SER A 439 19.68 22.24 -5.16
CA SER A 439 18.30 22.70 -5.37
C SER A 439 18.19 24.22 -5.55
N PHE A 440 17.18 24.69 -6.30
CA PHE A 440 16.91 26.12 -6.43
C PHE A 440 16.30 26.66 -5.13
N HIS A 441 17.08 27.40 -4.34
CA HIS A 441 16.68 27.85 -3.01
C HIS A 441 16.12 29.29 -2.99
N LEU A 442 15.00 29.46 -2.28
CA LEU A 442 14.40 30.74 -1.94
C LEU A 442 14.39 30.93 -0.42
N SER A 443 14.62 32.17 0.05
CA SER A 443 14.54 32.51 1.48
C SER A 443 13.78 33.82 1.66
N ILE A 444 12.56 33.75 2.18
CA ILE A 444 11.62 34.87 2.29
C ILE A 444 11.16 35.09 3.73
N SER A 445 10.69 36.31 4.04
CA SER A 445 9.94 36.64 5.25
C SER A 445 8.44 36.59 4.95
N ILE A 446 7.65 36.07 5.90
CA ILE A 446 6.18 36.09 5.84
C ILE A 446 5.55 37.28 6.58
N ASP A 447 6.36 38.06 7.30
CA ASP A 447 5.90 38.98 8.35
C ASP A 447 5.00 40.09 7.80
N ILE A 448 5.26 40.57 6.58
CA ILE A 448 4.42 41.55 5.89
C ILE A 448 3.01 40.98 5.63
N ALA A 449 2.90 39.72 5.21
CA ALA A 449 1.62 39.07 4.95
C ALA A 449 0.88 38.73 6.26
N VAL A 450 1.62 38.34 7.31
CA VAL A 450 1.07 38.13 8.67
C VAL A 450 0.52 39.45 9.22
N ALA A 451 1.30 40.52 9.20
CA ALA A 451 0.91 41.84 9.67
C ALA A 451 -0.30 42.41 8.90
N ALA A 452 -0.35 42.24 7.58
CA ALA A 452 -1.52 42.62 6.78
C ALA A 452 -2.77 41.83 7.19
N THR A 453 -2.66 40.51 7.35
CA THR A 453 -3.76 39.63 7.77
C THR A 453 -4.31 39.99 9.16
N LEU A 454 -3.42 40.26 10.12
CA LEU A 454 -3.80 40.68 11.46
C LEU A 454 -4.36 42.12 11.48
N SER A 455 -3.87 43.01 10.61
CA SER A 455 -4.40 44.37 10.45
C SER A 455 -5.85 44.38 9.97
N VAL A 456 -6.25 43.43 9.11
CA VAL A 456 -7.67 43.26 8.71
C VAL A 456 -8.52 42.84 9.92
N PHE A 457 -8.07 41.84 10.70
CA PHE A 457 -8.77 41.38 11.91
C PHE A 457 -8.94 42.53 12.94
N THR A 458 -7.86 43.26 13.23
CA THR A 458 -7.88 44.39 14.16
C THR A 458 -8.72 45.55 13.63
N SER A 459 -8.72 45.80 12.31
CA SER A 459 -9.58 46.82 11.70
C SER A 459 -11.06 46.47 11.80
N ALA A 460 -11.43 45.20 11.68
CA ALA A 460 -12.80 44.73 11.79
C ALA A 460 -13.32 44.68 13.24
N LEU A 461 -12.56 44.08 14.15
CA LEU A 461 -13.03 43.77 15.51
C LEU A 461 -12.48 44.70 16.61
N LYS A 462 -11.59 45.64 16.28
CA LYS A 462 -10.93 46.59 17.20
C LYS A 462 -10.16 45.94 18.36
N LEU A 463 -9.79 44.67 18.21
CA LEU A 463 -8.96 43.91 19.14
C LEU A 463 -7.64 43.50 18.49
N VAL A 464 -6.56 43.50 19.28
CA VAL A 464 -5.23 43.04 18.87
C VAL A 464 -4.93 41.74 19.63
N PRO A 465 -4.91 40.58 18.95
CA PRO A 465 -4.55 39.30 19.59
C PRO A 465 -3.06 39.29 19.95
N LYS A 466 -2.71 38.68 21.08
CA LYS A 466 -1.32 38.61 21.58
C LYS A 466 -0.78 37.19 21.69
N PHE A 467 0.52 37.03 21.56
CA PHE A 467 1.22 35.80 21.94
C PHE A 467 1.17 35.61 23.47
N LYS A 468 1.28 34.35 23.91
CA LYS A 468 1.29 33.93 25.32
C LYS A 468 2.40 34.63 26.10
N VAL A 469 3.60 34.74 25.52
CA VAL A 469 4.76 35.49 26.06
C VAL A 469 4.52 37.01 26.17
N HIS A 470 3.44 37.54 25.60
CA HIS A 470 3.02 38.94 25.70
C HIS A 470 1.67 39.11 26.43
N GLY A 471 1.27 38.09 27.21
CA GLY A 471 0.05 38.10 28.03
C GLY A 471 -1.24 37.78 27.29
N GLY A 472 -1.17 37.25 26.06
CA GLY A 472 -2.33 36.77 25.32
C GLY A 472 -2.85 35.43 25.83
N SER A 473 -4.15 35.16 25.63
CA SER A 473 -4.77 33.89 26.00
C SER A 473 -4.26 32.73 25.12
N PRO A 474 -4.38 31.46 25.57
CA PRO A 474 -4.04 30.29 24.75
C PRO A 474 -4.75 30.24 23.39
N ARG A 475 -5.95 30.86 23.27
CA ARG A 475 -6.71 30.96 22.02
C ARG A 475 -6.10 31.96 21.04
N GLU A 476 -5.68 33.13 21.52
CA GLU A 476 -4.99 34.13 20.69
C GLU A 476 -3.64 33.60 20.21
N ASN A 477 -2.87 33.02 21.14
CA ASN A 477 -1.56 32.46 20.87
C ASN A 477 -1.62 31.39 19.77
N LEU A 478 -2.54 30.41 19.91
CA LEU A 478 -2.78 29.40 18.88
C LEU A 478 -3.29 30.01 17.57
N ALA A 479 -4.11 31.07 17.60
CA ALA A 479 -4.56 31.76 16.40
C ALA A 479 -3.40 32.43 15.64
N LEU A 480 -2.47 33.09 16.34
CA LEU A 480 -1.29 33.74 15.74
C LEU A 480 -0.33 32.73 15.10
N GLN A 481 -0.07 31.60 15.76
CA GLN A 481 0.71 30.51 15.18
C GLN A 481 0.03 29.94 13.92
N ASN A 482 -1.29 29.67 14.01
CA ASN A 482 -2.08 29.16 12.89
C ASN A 482 -2.08 30.12 11.69
N VAL A 483 -2.11 31.45 11.89
CA VAL A 483 -2.05 32.45 10.80
C VAL A 483 -0.72 32.36 10.06
N GLN A 484 0.41 32.34 10.78
CA GLN A 484 1.74 32.15 10.20
C GLN A 484 1.82 30.83 9.41
N ALA A 485 1.32 29.73 9.98
CA ALA A 485 1.36 28.41 9.37
C ALA A 485 0.55 28.33 8.05
N ARG A 486 -0.65 28.93 8.00
CA ARG A 486 -1.46 28.98 6.77
C ARG A 486 -0.90 29.92 5.70
N ILE A 487 -0.28 31.04 6.09
CA ILE A 487 0.36 31.96 5.13
C ILE A 487 1.53 31.28 4.43
N ARG A 488 2.30 30.42 5.12
CA ARG A 488 3.32 29.58 4.48
C ARG A 488 2.74 28.64 3.43
N MET A 489 1.55 28.05 3.65
CA MET A 489 0.87 27.23 2.65
C MET A 489 0.42 28.04 1.44
N VAL A 490 -0.20 29.20 1.64
CA VAL A 490 -0.64 30.09 0.54
C VAL A 490 0.55 30.53 -0.32
N LEU A 491 1.67 30.88 0.30
CA LEU A 491 2.90 31.23 -0.40
C LEU A 491 3.51 30.01 -1.12
N ALA A 492 3.48 28.81 -0.51
CA ALA A 492 4.02 27.60 -1.12
C ALA A 492 3.33 27.29 -2.47
N TYR A 493 2.00 27.33 -2.51
CA TYR A 493 1.24 27.12 -3.75
C TYR A 493 1.47 28.24 -4.77
N LEU A 494 1.55 29.50 -4.34
CA LEU A 494 1.84 30.63 -5.23
C LEU A 494 3.21 30.48 -5.91
N PHE A 495 4.25 30.11 -5.16
CA PHE A 495 5.57 29.85 -5.74
C PHE A 495 5.59 28.56 -6.56
N ALA A 496 4.91 27.48 -6.16
CA ALA A 496 4.84 26.25 -6.94
C ALA A 496 4.19 26.45 -8.32
N GLN A 497 3.20 27.35 -8.42
CA GLN A 497 2.56 27.71 -9.69
C GLN A 497 3.40 28.68 -10.54
N LEU A 498 4.13 29.62 -9.94
CA LEU A 498 4.76 30.73 -10.68
C LEU A 498 6.29 30.73 -10.75
N VAL A 499 7.02 29.92 -9.98
CA VAL A 499 8.49 29.97 -9.95
C VAL A 499 9.13 29.45 -11.23
N LEU A 500 8.49 28.51 -11.94
CA LEU A 500 8.95 28.09 -13.27
C LEU A 500 8.71 29.19 -14.31
N TRP A 501 7.52 29.81 -14.32
CA TRP A 501 7.21 30.97 -15.16
C TRP A 501 8.21 32.12 -14.95
N ALA A 502 8.52 32.46 -13.69
CA ALA A 502 9.50 33.48 -13.35
C ALA A 502 10.95 33.10 -13.73
N ARG A 503 11.22 31.81 -13.96
CA ARG A 503 12.49 31.27 -14.50
C ARG A 503 12.44 31.01 -16.02
N GLY A 504 11.38 31.44 -16.72
CA GLY A 504 11.20 31.25 -18.17
C GLY A 504 10.89 29.81 -18.61
N ARG A 505 10.46 28.93 -17.70
CA ARG A 505 10.04 27.55 -17.98
C ARG A 505 8.51 27.40 -17.87
N SER A 506 7.96 26.53 -18.72
CA SER A 506 6.55 26.12 -18.66
C SER A 506 6.28 25.05 -17.59
N GLY A 507 5.02 24.94 -17.16
CA GLY A 507 4.56 23.96 -16.18
C GLY A 507 4.54 24.49 -14.74
N GLY A 508 3.95 23.71 -13.84
CA GLY A 508 3.98 23.96 -12.39
C GLY A 508 4.92 23.00 -11.66
N LEU A 509 4.97 23.13 -10.34
CA LEU A 509 5.63 22.21 -9.42
C LEU A 509 4.61 21.53 -8.51
N LEU A 510 4.83 20.27 -8.16
CA LEU A 510 4.07 19.60 -7.08
C LEU A 510 4.56 20.11 -5.71
N VAL A 511 3.66 20.57 -4.86
CA VAL A 511 3.98 20.93 -3.47
C VAL A 511 4.19 19.65 -2.66
N LEU A 512 5.37 19.53 -2.04
CA LEU A 512 5.71 18.42 -1.15
C LEU A 512 5.38 18.75 0.31
N GLY A 513 4.62 17.85 0.95
CA GLY A 513 4.36 17.87 2.39
C GLY A 513 5.46 17.16 3.19
N SER A 514 5.55 17.51 4.48
CA SER A 514 6.56 16.95 5.41
C SER A 514 6.01 16.64 6.82
N ALA A 515 4.71 16.39 6.97
CA ALA A 515 4.19 15.81 8.20
C ALA A 515 4.54 14.31 8.26
N ASN A 516 4.96 13.79 9.41
CA ASN A 516 5.21 12.35 9.59
C ASN A 516 4.00 11.59 10.15
N VAL A 517 4.12 10.26 10.27
CA VAL A 517 3.00 9.38 10.66
C VAL A 517 2.55 9.58 12.12
N ASP A 518 3.47 9.95 13.01
CA ASP A 518 3.24 10.12 14.45
C ASP A 518 2.51 11.44 14.75
N GLU A 519 2.97 12.54 14.12
CA GLU A 519 2.27 13.84 14.11
C GLU A 519 0.88 13.73 13.51
N SER A 520 0.74 12.98 12.41
CA SER A 520 -0.54 12.73 11.74
C SER A 520 -1.50 11.96 12.66
N LEU A 521 -1.02 10.93 13.36
CA LEU A 521 -1.81 10.16 14.32
C LEU A 521 -2.27 11.03 15.51
N ARG A 522 -1.39 11.89 16.03
CA ARG A 522 -1.68 12.87 17.10
C ARG A 522 -2.54 14.05 16.62
N GLY A 523 -2.55 14.27 15.31
CA GLY A 523 -3.01 15.48 14.63
C GLY A 523 -2.31 16.76 15.11
N TYR A 524 -1.01 16.68 15.38
CA TYR A 524 -0.16 17.81 15.77
C TYR A 524 0.30 18.57 14.50
N MET A 525 -0.60 19.42 14.00
CA MET A 525 -0.48 20.21 12.77
C MET A 525 -1.57 21.30 12.75
N THR A 526 -1.39 22.39 12.01
CA THR A 526 -2.49 23.33 11.73
C THR A 526 -3.31 22.78 10.56
N LYS A 527 -4.64 22.71 10.70
CA LYS A 527 -5.46 22.34 9.54
C LYS A 527 -5.33 23.42 8.45
N TYR A 528 -4.85 23.02 7.27
CA TYR A 528 -4.51 23.85 6.11
C TYR A 528 -3.22 24.71 6.23
N ASP A 529 -2.21 24.26 6.98
CA ASP A 529 -0.80 24.70 6.79
C ASP A 529 -0.05 23.79 5.78
N CYS A 530 1.29 23.85 5.75
CA CYS A 530 2.13 23.03 4.87
C CYS A 530 2.09 21.50 5.15
N SER A 531 1.33 21.04 6.15
CA SER A 531 0.88 19.64 6.21
C SER A 531 -0.10 19.28 5.10
N SER A 532 -0.75 20.28 4.50
CA SER A 532 -1.65 20.24 3.35
C SER A 532 -0.90 20.69 2.09
N ALA A 533 -0.57 19.71 1.25
CA ALA A 533 0.26 19.79 0.06
C ALA A 533 -0.32 18.83 -1.01
N ASP A 534 0.33 18.67 -2.16
CA ASP A 534 -0.17 17.77 -3.21
C ASP A 534 0.12 16.30 -2.88
N ILE A 535 1.37 16.00 -2.47
CA ILE A 535 1.81 14.67 -2.02
C ILE A 535 2.82 14.77 -0.86
N ASN A 536 2.89 13.71 -0.04
CA ASN A 536 3.80 13.65 1.10
C ASN A 536 4.59 12.31 1.13
N PRO A 537 5.89 12.29 0.76
CA PRO A 537 6.68 11.06 0.72
C PRO A 537 7.07 10.51 2.11
N ILE A 538 6.83 11.24 3.20
CA ILE A 538 7.19 10.80 4.57
C ILE A 538 6.01 10.61 5.52
N GLY A 539 4.78 10.90 5.10
CA GLY A 539 3.58 10.81 5.95
C GLY A 539 3.22 9.40 6.42
N GLY A 540 3.80 8.37 5.82
CA GLY A 540 3.73 6.98 6.29
C GLY A 540 4.91 6.53 7.16
N ILE A 541 5.87 7.39 7.51
CA ILE A 541 7.13 7.01 8.18
C ILE A 541 7.17 7.54 9.62
N SER A 542 7.74 6.77 10.55
CA SER A 542 7.89 7.18 11.96
C SER A 542 8.97 8.25 12.16
N LYS A 543 8.77 9.18 13.10
CA LYS A 543 9.80 10.19 13.48
C LYS A 543 11.09 9.50 13.92
N THR A 544 10.98 8.35 14.59
CA THR A 544 12.13 7.56 15.05
C THR A 544 12.96 7.00 13.90
N ASP A 545 12.32 6.66 12.78
CA ASP A 545 12.98 6.17 11.57
C ASP A 545 13.47 7.30 10.68
N LEU A 546 12.75 8.42 10.58
CA LEU A 546 13.25 9.65 9.93
C LEU A 546 14.56 10.12 10.59
N ARG A 547 14.69 10.04 11.92
CA ARG A 547 15.96 10.32 12.61
C ARG A 547 17.10 9.37 12.21
N LYS A 548 16.82 8.08 11.99
CA LYS A 548 17.83 7.11 11.52
C LYS A 548 18.18 7.33 10.04
N PHE A 549 17.16 7.60 9.21
CA PHE A 549 17.31 7.93 7.80
C PHE A 549 18.17 9.18 7.61
N ILE A 550 17.97 10.26 8.38
CA ILE A 550 18.89 11.42 8.36
C ILE A 550 20.33 11.01 8.73
N LYS A 551 20.53 10.10 9.71
CA LYS A 551 21.86 9.59 10.06
C LYS A 551 22.48 8.76 8.92
N TYR A 552 21.69 7.97 8.20
CA TYR A 552 22.10 7.28 6.98
C TYR A 552 22.47 8.29 5.87
N CYS A 553 21.64 9.32 5.66
CA CYS A 553 21.88 10.37 4.67
C CYS A 553 23.15 11.19 4.92
N ILE A 554 23.55 11.41 6.19
CA ILE A 554 24.87 12.00 6.51
C ILE A 554 25.99 11.16 5.91
N ALA A 555 25.95 9.83 6.06
CA ALA A 555 26.98 8.93 5.53
C ALA A 555 26.89 8.73 4.01
N PHE A 556 25.67 8.70 3.45
CA PHE A 556 25.42 8.41 2.03
C PHE A 556 25.64 9.62 1.11
N PHE A 557 25.18 10.82 1.52
CA PHE A 557 25.30 12.04 0.72
C PHE A 557 26.44 12.97 1.13
N ASN A 558 27.02 12.79 2.34
CA ASN A 558 28.03 13.69 2.93
C ASN A 558 27.56 15.16 3.05
N PHE A 559 26.23 15.39 3.19
CA PHE A 559 25.64 16.71 3.39
C PHE A 559 25.83 17.18 4.84
N THR A 560 26.92 17.92 5.12
CA THR A 560 27.26 18.36 6.49
C THR A 560 26.20 19.20 7.18
N ALA A 561 25.27 19.84 6.46
CA ALA A 561 24.11 20.52 7.07
C ALA A 561 23.26 19.56 7.92
N LEU A 562 23.13 18.30 7.48
CA LEU A 562 22.35 17.27 8.19
C LEU A 562 22.89 16.98 9.59
N GLU A 563 24.18 17.22 9.86
CA GLU A 563 24.75 17.06 11.20
C GLU A 563 24.19 18.07 12.21
N SER A 564 24.00 19.34 11.83
CA SER A 564 23.36 20.32 12.72
C SER A 564 21.87 19.98 12.87
N ILE A 565 21.19 19.70 11.76
CA ILE A 565 19.75 19.35 11.73
C ILE A 565 19.44 18.11 12.60
N TYR A 566 20.32 17.11 12.63
CA TYR A 566 20.19 15.95 13.51
C TYR A 566 20.41 16.29 15.00
N LYS A 567 21.31 17.22 15.31
CA LYS A 567 21.66 17.65 16.68
C LYS A 567 20.68 18.68 17.25
N ALA A 568 19.98 19.42 16.40
CA ALA A 568 19.00 20.43 16.78
C ALA A 568 17.80 19.83 17.54
N PRO A 569 17.25 20.53 18.55
CA PRO A 569 16.04 20.10 19.24
C PRO A 569 14.79 20.28 18.36
N PRO A 570 13.81 19.35 18.41
CA PRO A 570 12.56 19.49 17.65
C PRO A 570 11.67 20.57 18.27
N THR A 571 11.37 21.62 17.50
CA THR A 571 10.51 22.74 17.90
C THR A 571 9.86 23.43 16.70
N ALA A 572 8.67 23.99 16.91
CA ALA A 572 8.01 24.90 15.98
C ALA A 572 8.31 26.37 16.33
N GLU A 573 9.16 27.03 15.53
CA GLU A 573 9.53 28.46 15.68
C GLU A 573 8.38 29.41 15.26
N LEU A 574 7.27 29.35 16.00
CA LEU A 574 6.01 30.08 15.76
C LEU A 574 5.60 31.03 16.90
N GLU A 575 6.21 30.90 18.09
CA GLU A 575 6.11 31.87 19.19
C GLU A 575 7.43 32.66 19.32
N PRO A 576 7.40 33.91 19.82
CA PRO A 576 8.61 34.66 20.11
C PRO A 576 9.48 33.97 21.17
N LEU A 577 10.80 34.00 20.97
CA LEU A 577 11.77 33.35 21.85
C LEU A 577 11.73 33.94 23.27
N ALA A 578 11.53 33.09 24.28
CA ALA A 578 11.59 33.49 25.68
C ALA A 578 13.05 33.66 26.12
N ASP A 579 13.45 34.86 26.52
CA ASP A 579 14.83 35.22 26.89
C ASP A 579 15.90 34.80 25.86
N GLY A 580 15.53 34.87 24.57
CA GLY A 580 16.40 34.45 23.46
C GLY A 580 16.57 32.94 23.29
N LYS A 581 15.72 32.13 23.95
CA LYS A 581 15.72 30.67 23.87
C LYS A 581 14.40 30.14 23.30
N ILE A 582 14.47 28.92 22.75
CA ILE A 582 13.31 28.15 22.31
C ILE A 582 12.34 28.00 23.49
N ALA A 583 11.09 28.42 23.31
CA ALA A 583 10.10 28.46 24.39
C ALA A 583 9.61 27.05 24.81
N GLN A 584 9.51 26.12 23.86
CA GLN A 584 8.95 24.77 24.07
C GLN A 584 9.40 23.81 22.94
N THR A 585 9.53 22.51 23.23
CA THR A 585 9.74 21.47 22.20
C THR A 585 8.42 20.80 21.79
N ASP A 586 8.39 20.16 20.61
CA ASP A 586 7.17 19.51 20.10
C ASP A 586 6.61 18.47 21.08
N GLU A 587 7.48 17.66 21.68
CA GLU A 587 7.11 16.61 22.65
C GLU A 587 6.52 17.19 23.95
N GLN A 588 7.00 18.37 24.36
CA GLN A 588 6.46 19.10 25.52
C GLN A 588 5.06 19.64 25.24
N ASP A 589 4.77 20.14 24.03
CA ASP A 589 3.43 20.62 23.67
C ASP A 589 2.44 19.50 23.35
N MET A 590 2.91 18.42 22.71
CA MET A 590 2.10 17.21 22.53
C MET A 590 1.75 16.54 23.86
N GLY A 591 2.62 16.68 24.88
CA GLY A 591 2.50 16.03 26.20
C GLY A 591 2.90 14.55 26.19
N MET A 592 3.70 14.14 25.21
CA MET A 592 4.13 12.76 24.95
C MET A 592 5.31 12.76 23.98
N THR A 593 6.21 11.78 24.09
CA THR A 593 7.36 11.67 23.19
C THR A 593 6.98 11.02 21.85
N TYR A 594 7.83 11.17 20.85
CA TYR A 594 7.69 10.45 19.58
C TYR A 594 7.81 8.92 19.75
N GLU A 595 8.62 8.45 20.72
CA GLU A 595 8.69 7.02 21.08
C GLU A 595 7.36 6.52 21.64
N GLU A 596 6.74 7.28 22.56
CA GLU A 596 5.42 6.98 23.10
C GLU A 596 4.34 6.98 22.00
N LEU A 597 4.39 7.95 21.07
CA LEU A 597 3.47 8.03 19.93
C LEU A 597 3.54 6.82 19.01
N SER A 598 4.74 6.38 18.63
CA SER A 598 4.91 5.18 17.81
C SER A 598 4.41 3.92 18.54
N VAL A 599 4.55 3.85 19.88
CA VAL A 599 3.96 2.76 20.69
C VAL A 599 2.44 2.85 20.72
N TYR A 600 1.84 4.03 20.95
CA TYR A 600 0.38 4.20 20.91
C TYR A 600 -0.19 3.85 19.52
N GLY A 601 0.49 4.25 18.44
CA GLY A 601 0.11 3.93 17.06
C GLY A 601 0.08 2.43 16.79
N LYS A 602 1.17 1.73 17.10
CA LYS A 602 1.28 0.27 16.92
C LYS A 602 0.26 -0.47 17.80
N LEU A 603 0.06 -0.06 19.06
CA LEU A 603 -0.99 -0.62 19.91
C LEU A 603 -2.40 -0.38 19.37
N ARG A 604 -2.72 0.83 18.89
CA ARG A 604 -4.03 1.24 18.35
C ARG A 604 -4.37 0.53 17.03
N LYS A 605 -3.43 0.46 16.09
CA LYS A 605 -3.68 0.00 14.72
C LYS A 605 -3.34 -1.48 14.52
N ILE A 606 -2.13 -1.91 14.89
CA ILE A 606 -1.67 -3.31 14.69
C ILE A 606 -2.23 -4.23 15.77
N HIS A 607 -2.23 -3.81 17.04
CA HIS A 607 -2.82 -4.61 18.13
C HIS A 607 -4.28 -4.24 18.47
N HIS A 608 -4.94 -3.47 17.59
CA HIS A 608 -6.35 -3.07 17.63
C HIS A 608 -6.87 -2.53 18.98
N CYS A 609 -6.00 -1.95 19.82
CA CYS A 609 -6.35 -1.57 21.18
C CYS A 609 -7.16 -0.26 21.23
N GLY A 610 -8.37 -0.33 21.79
CA GLY A 610 -9.07 0.82 22.36
C GLY A 610 -8.46 1.27 23.71
N PRO A 611 -8.99 2.33 24.35
CA PRO A 611 -8.37 2.94 25.53
C PRO A 611 -8.07 1.96 26.67
N TYR A 612 -9.06 1.15 27.08
CA TYR A 612 -8.89 0.20 28.17
C TYR A 612 -7.86 -0.90 27.84
N SER A 613 -7.90 -1.47 26.64
CA SER A 613 -6.95 -2.49 26.18
C SER A 613 -5.52 -1.96 26.08
N MET A 614 -5.36 -0.70 25.65
CA MET A 614 -4.07 -0.02 25.59
C MET A 614 -3.51 0.19 27.01
N PHE A 615 -4.33 0.70 27.93
CA PHE A 615 -3.99 0.82 29.36
C PHE A 615 -3.54 -0.52 29.96
N CYS A 616 -4.31 -1.60 29.78
CA CYS A 616 -3.96 -2.92 30.33
C CYS A 616 -2.61 -3.46 29.82
N LYS A 617 -2.26 -3.19 28.54
CA LYS A 617 -0.93 -3.54 28.01
C LYS A 617 0.17 -2.63 28.56
N LEU A 618 -0.04 -1.32 28.57
CA LEU A 618 0.98 -0.36 28.98
C LEU A 618 1.31 -0.42 30.48
N VAL A 619 0.36 -0.77 31.35
CA VAL A 619 0.63 -1.03 32.78
C VAL A 619 1.60 -2.20 32.97
N GLN A 620 1.66 -3.15 32.02
CA GLN A 620 2.65 -4.23 32.02
C GLN A 620 3.96 -3.83 31.32
N MET A 621 3.89 -3.09 30.20
CA MET A 621 5.05 -2.70 29.39
C MET A 621 5.88 -1.55 30.02
N TRP A 622 5.26 -0.69 30.81
CA TRP A 622 5.88 0.48 31.45
C TRP A 622 5.80 0.45 32.98
N GLY A 623 5.33 -0.65 33.58
CA GLY A 623 5.24 -0.82 35.05
C GLY A 623 6.60 -0.91 35.77
N ASP A 624 7.71 -0.83 35.02
CA ASP A 624 9.08 -0.63 35.51
C ASP A 624 9.42 0.85 35.76
N ARG A 625 8.72 1.77 35.06
CA ARG A 625 9.03 3.22 34.99
C ARG A 625 7.87 4.13 35.39
N LEU A 626 6.62 3.67 35.29
CA LEU A 626 5.41 4.46 35.52
C LEU A 626 4.41 3.68 36.40
N SER A 627 3.69 4.40 37.26
CA SER A 627 2.56 3.85 38.01
C SER A 627 1.33 3.61 37.11
N PRO A 628 0.37 2.76 37.54
CA PRO A 628 -0.88 2.58 36.81
C PRO A 628 -1.65 3.89 36.58
N GLN A 629 -1.56 4.87 37.49
CA GLN A 629 -2.21 6.17 37.33
C GLN A 629 -1.56 6.99 36.19
N GLU A 630 -0.23 7.09 36.17
CA GLU A 630 0.48 7.82 35.10
C GLU A 630 0.26 7.20 33.72
N VAL A 631 0.20 5.86 33.64
CA VAL A 631 -0.16 5.15 32.41
C VAL A 631 -1.60 5.45 31.99
N ALA A 632 -2.55 5.48 32.94
CA ALA A 632 -3.94 5.82 32.65
C ALA A 632 -4.08 7.25 32.12
N ASP A 633 -3.39 8.22 32.73
CA ASP A 633 -3.46 9.62 32.32
C ASP A 633 -2.81 9.85 30.95
N LYS A 634 -1.69 9.19 30.66
CA LYS A 634 -1.09 9.16 29.31
C LYS A 634 -2.03 8.58 28.25
N VAL A 635 -2.68 7.44 28.54
CA VAL A 635 -3.65 6.82 27.61
C VAL A 635 -4.89 7.70 27.43
N LYS A 636 -5.41 8.31 28.50
CA LYS A 636 -6.53 9.26 28.44
C LYS A 636 -6.19 10.48 27.59
N HIS A 637 -5.02 11.07 27.82
CA HIS A 637 -4.51 12.21 27.05
C HIS A 637 -4.37 11.87 25.56
N PHE A 638 -3.75 10.73 25.23
CA PHE A 638 -3.64 10.26 23.84
C PHE A 638 -5.01 10.07 23.17
N PHE A 639 -5.96 9.37 23.79
CA PHE A 639 -7.26 9.12 23.16
C PHE A 639 -8.16 10.36 23.07
N CYS A 640 -8.10 11.28 24.05
CA CYS A 640 -8.75 12.59 23.94
C CYS A 640 -8.15 13.42 22.79
N SER A 641 -6.82 13.50 22.75
CA SER A 641 -6.04 14.19 21.71
C SER A 641 -6.34 13.68 20.30
N TYR A 642 -6.28 12.37 20.10
CA TYR A 642 -6.63 11.71 18.85
C TYR A 642 -8.08 12.01 18.44
N ALA A 643 -9.03 11.91 19.39
CA ALA A 643 -10.44 12.10 19.12
C ALA A 643 -10.80 13.52 18.66
N ILE A 644 -10.24 14.55 19.32
CA ILE A 644 -10.45 15.95 18.95
C ILE A 644 -9.85 16.25 17.58
N ASN A 645 -8.65 15.73 17.30
CA ASN A 645 -7.92 16.06 16.08
C ASN A 645 -8.25 15.18 14.85
N ARG A 646 -9.00 14.08 14.97
CA ARG A 646 -9.21 13.15 13.84
C ARG A 646 -9.82 13.82 12.60
N HIS A 647 -10.61 14.87 12.77
CA HIS A 647 -11.14 15.71 11.70
C HIS A 647 -10.08 16.37 10.79
N LYS A 648 -8.79 16.36 11.15
CA LYS A 648 -7.67 16.80 10.31
C LYS A 648 -7.30 15.74 9.26
N MET A 649 -7.32 14.47 9.63
CA MET A 649 -6.94 13.34 8.76
C MET A 649 -7.82 13.19 7.52
N THR A 650 -9.09 13.59 7.61
CA THR A 650 -10.07 13.55 6.50
C THR A 650 -9.72 14.47 5.32
N THR A 651 -8.75 15.37 5.50
CA THR A 651 -8.25 16.27 4.45
C THR A 651 -6.73 16.44 4.57
N LEU A 652 -6.01 15.40 5.00
CA LEU A 652 -4.55 15.40 5.02
C LEU A 652 -4.02 14.96 3.64
N THR A 653 -2.89 15.53 3.25
CA THR A 653 -2.14 15.19 2.03
C THR A 653 -2.01 13.67 1.81
N PRO A 654 -2.30 13.16 0.60
CA PRO A 654 -1.99 11.78 0.22
C PRO A 654 -0.51 11.46 0.46
N ALA A 655 -0.24 10.41 1.25
CA ALA A 655 1.10 10.07 1.69
C ALA A 655 1.51 8.66 1.29
N TYR A 656 2.80 8.51 0.97
CA TYR A 656 3.44 7.22 0.69
C TYR A 656 3.14 6.21 1.81
N HIS A 657 2.65 5.03 1.46
CA HIS A 657 2.39 3.97 2.44
C HIS A 657 3.69 3.24 2.84
N ALA A 658 4.10 3.34 4.11
CA ALA A 658 5.26 2.63 4.65
C ALA A 658 4.96 1.87 5.95
N GLU A 659 4.56 2.55 7.03
CA GLU A 659 4.27 1.91 8.32
C GLU A 659 2.85 1.32 8.38
N ASN A 660 2.76 0.04 8.78
CA ASN A 660 1.50 -0.71 8.95
C ASN A 660 0.64 -0.20 10.14
N TYR A 661 1.02 0.92 10.76
CA TYR A 661 0.20 1.62 11.76
C TYR A 661 -0.34 2.97 11.30
N SER A 662 -0.20 3.31 10.01
CA SER A 662 -0.63 4.58 9.41
C SER A 662 -2.06 5.00 9.82
N PRO A 663 -2.28 6.30 10.09
CA PRO A 663 -3.58 6.85 10.44
C PRO A 663 -4.43 7.24 9.22
N ASP A 664 -3.99 7.04 7.97
CA ASP A 664 -4.73 7.50 6.77
C ASP A 664 -6.23 7.13 6.78
N ASP A 665 -7.10 8.12 6.57
CA ASP A 665 -8.55 7.94 6.60
C ASP A 665 -9.13 7.57 5.22
N HIS A 666 -8.39 7.74 4.11
CA HIS A 666 -8.91 7.54 2.76
C HIS A 666 -8.90 6.07 2.30
N ARG A 667 -7.86 5.30 2.66
CA ARG A 667 -7.71 3.88 2.31
C ARG A 667 -7.50 3.02 3.54
N PHE A 668 -6.46 3.32 4.33
CA PHE A 668 -5.85 2.33 5.21
C PHE A 668 -6.50 2.15 6.59
N ASP A 669 -7.00 3.23 7.20
CA ASP A 669 -7.54 3.26 8.56
C ASP A 669 -8.83 4.08 8.61
N HIS A 670 -9.88 3.57 7.97
CA HIS A 670 -11.22 4.15 8.02
C HIS A 670 -11.74 4.24 9.45
N ARG A 671 -12.05 5.46 9.92
CA ARG A 671 -12.53 5.74 11.27
C ARG A 671 -13.62 6.81 11.26
N GLN A 672 -14.32 6.97 12.39
CA GLN A 672 -15.13 8.16 12.62
C GLN A 672 -14.19 9.37 12.80
N PHE A 673 -14.61 10.55 12.33
CA PHE A 673 -13.90 11.81 12.58
C PHE A 673 -14.60 12.71 13.61
N LEU A 674 -15.86 12.40 13.96
CA LEU A 674 -16.62 13.04 15.03
C LEU A 674 -16.75 12.06 16.20
N TYR A 675 -15.99 12.28 17.27
CA TYR A 675 -15.97 11.44 18.46
C TYR A 675 -16.49 12.18 19.70
N ASN A 676 -17.06 11.45 20.65
CA ASN A 676 -17.11 11.91 22.04
C ASN A 676 -15.71 11.78 22.66
N ALA A 677 -14.92 12.84 22.56
CA ALA A 677 -13.52 12.88 23.00
C ALA A 677 -13.30 12.66 24.51
N LEU A 678 -14.36 12.67 25.34
CA LEU A 678 -14.27 12.37 26.76
C LEU A 678 -14.27 10.85 27.07
N TRP A 679 -14.53 10.00 26.07
CA TRP A 679 -14.56 8.53 26.16
C TRP A 679 -15.18 7.99 27.49
N PRO A 680 -16.37 8.47 27.90
CA PRO A 680 -16.82 8.45 29.31
C PRO A 680 -17.22 7.06 29.85
N TRP A 681 -17.25 6.06 28.98
CA TRP A 681 -17.39 4.65 29.35
C TRP A 681 -16.01 4.01 29.51
N GLN A 682 -15.16 4.13 28.49
CA GLN A 682 -13.84 3.51 28.41
C GLN A 682 -12.91 4.04 29.52
N PHE A 683 -12.90 5.35 29.75
CA PHE A 683 -12.09 5.97 30.81
C PHE A 683 -12.57 5.56 32.21
N ARG A 684 -13.89 5.44 32.43
CA ARG A 684 -14.45 4.94 33.69
C ARG A 684 -14.02 3.51 34.02
N PHE A 685 -13.88 2.64 33.01
CA PHE A 685 -13.37 1.29 33.19
C PHE A 685 -11.87 1.28 33.55
N ILE A 686 -11.08 2.21 33.00
CA ILE A 686 -9.68 2.42 33.43
C ILE A 686 -9.66 2.84 34.91
N ASP A 687 -10.44 3.86 35.30
CA ASP A 687 -10.49 4.37 36.68
C ASP A 687 -10.95 3.29 37.70
N GLN A 688 -11.96 2.50 37.35
CA GLN A 688 -12.39 1.37 38.18
C GLN A 688 -11.30 0.30 38.33
N GLN A 689 -10.41 0.13 37.34
CA GLN A 689 -9.32 -0.82 37.41
C GLN A 689 -8.14 -0.30 38.23
N ILE A 690 -7.85 1.00 38.20
CA ILE A 690 -6.90 1.65 39.12
C ILE A 690 -7.38 1.48 40.56
N GLN A 691 -8.64 1.84 40.84
CA GLN A 691 -9.23 1.69 42.18
C GLN A 691 -9.22 0.25 42.72
N LYS A 692 -9.28 -0.75 41.84
CA LYS A 692 -9.10 -2.17 42.23
C LYS A 692 -7.65 -2.47 42.60
N LEU A 693 -6.68 -2.02 41.79
CA LEU A 693 -5.24 -2.22 42.02
C LEU A 693 -4.80 -1.56 43.34
N GLU A 694 -5.28 -0.34 43.61
CA GLU A 694 -5.08 0.35 44.89
C GLU A 694 -5.66 -0.44 46.07
N LYS A 695 -6.93 -0.85 45.98
CA LYS A 695 -7.62 -1.62 47.04
C LYS A 695 -7.02 -3.01 47.27
N SER A 696 -6.36 -3.61 46.28
CA SER A 696 -5.60 -4.86 46.45
C SER A 696 -4.23 -4.69 47.11
N GLY A 697 -3.86 -3.48 47.55
CA GLY A 697 -2.57 -3.19 48.17
C GLY A 697 -1.43 -2.94 47.16
N GLY A 698 -1.77 -2.68 45.89
CA GLY A 698 -0.83 -2.45 44.80
C GLY A 698 -0.03 -3.69 44.37
N PHE A 699 0.82 -3.51 43.37
CA PHE A 699 1.91 -4.45 43.10
C PHE A 699 2.90 -4.37 44.27
N ARG A 700 2.88 -5.36 45.17
CA ARG A 700 3.95 -5.52 46.18
C ARG A 700 5.32 -5.63 45.49
N LYS A 701 6.37 -5.12 46.15
CA LYS A 701 7.76 -5.09 45.66
C LYS A 701 8.45 -6.48 45.60
N GLU A 702 7.72 -7.56 45.36
CA GLU A 702 8.24 -8.94 45.40
C GLU A 702 9.12 -9.32 44.20
N LYS A 703 9.14 -8.49 43.13
CA LYS A 703 10.18 -8.59 42.08
C LYS A 703 11.56 -8.04 42.48
N GLN A 704 11.69 -7.31 43.60
CA GLN A 704 13.01 -6.93 44.14
C GLN A 704 13.60 -7.99 45.09
N SER A 705 12.80 -8.90 45.66
CA SER A 705 13.30 -9.96 46.55
C SER A 705 13.61 -11.28 45.84
N LYS A 706 12.94 -11.61 44.72
CA LYS A 706 13.21 -12.84 43.95
C LYS A 706 14.40 -12.79 43.00
N VAL A 707 15.07 -11.64 42.85
CA VAL A 707 16.40 -11.56 42.22
C VAL A 707 17.50 -11.78 43.27
N SER A 708 17.35 -11.21 44.48
CA SER A 708 18.36 -11.34 45.55
C SER A 708 18.54 -12.75 46.13
N SER A 709 17.59 -13.67 45.94
CA SER A 709 17.72 -15.07 46.38
C SER A 709 17.98 -16.09 45.27
N ALA A 710 17.94 -15.67 43.99
CA ALA A 710 18.22 -16.54 42.84
C ALA A 710 19.66 -16.38 42.31
N THR A 711 20.32 -15.25 42.60
CA THR A 711 21.69 -14.95 42.16
C THR A 711 22.76 -15.31 43.20
N MET A 712 22.38 -15.82 44.39
CA MET A 712 23.30 -16.34 45.43
C MET A 712 23.43 -17.87 45.41
N ASN A 713 23.66 -18.46 44.23
CA ASN A 713 24.21 -19.84 44.14
C ASN A 713 24.90 -20.18 42.81
N PHE A 714 25.21 -19.19 41.96
CA PHE A 714 25.90 -19.41 40.68
C PHE A 714 26.90 -18.29 40.32
N MET A 715 27.46 -17.61 41.33
CA MET A 715 28.52 -16.62 41.15
C MET A 715 29.54 -16.62 42.30
N ASP A 716 29.92 -17.81 42.77
CA ASP A 716 31.08 -17.98 43.66
C ASP A 716 32.07 -18.99 43.08
N LYS A 717 32.95 -18.49 42.19
CA LYS A 717 34.31 -18.98 42.00
C LYS A 717 35.18 -17.99 41.22
N THR A 718 36.18 -17.47 41.94
CA THR A 718 37.50 -17.03 41.44
C THR A 718 37.58 -15.92 40.38
N VAL A 719 37.56 -14.67 40.86
CA VAL A 719 38.63 -13.68 40.64
C VAL A 719 38.92 -13.12 42.05
N THR A 720 40.12 -13.08 42.64
CA THR A 720 41.35 -12.38 42.21
C THR A 720 42.64 -12.93 42.87
N SER A 721 43.75 -12.99 42.12
CA SER A 721 45.17 -12.73 42.51
C SER A 721 46.13 -13.41 41.50
N GLY A 722 47.34 -12.93 41.20
CA GLY A 722 48.06 -11.73 41.65
C GLY A 722 48.94 -11.12 40.53
N ARG A 723 49.94 -10.28 40.89
CA ARG A 723 50.81 -9.53 39.96
C ARG A 723 52.09 -10.28 39.54
N SER A 724 52.81 -9.68 38.57
CA SER A 724 54.27 -9.83 38.27
C SER A 724 54.71 -11.18 37.64
N THR A 725 55.72 -11.27 36.76
CA THR A 725 56.64 -10.27 36.13
C THR A 725 57.27 -10.86 34.86
N GLU A 726 57.69 -10.00 33.91
CA GLU A 726 58.80 -10.18 32.92
C GLU A 726 58.82 -11.41 31.97
N GLY A 727 59.51 -11.32 30.81
CA GLY A 727 59.73 -12.50 29.95
C GLY A 727 59.94 -12.25 28.44
N VAL A 728 61.18 -11.94 28.07
CA VAL A 728 61.68 -11.69 26.70
C VAL A 728 61.47 -12.85 25.68
N GLY A 729 61.11 -12.50 24.43
CA GLY A 729 61.37 -13.28 23.20
C GLY A 729 60.38 -14.42 22.84
N GLY A 730 60.37 -14.98 21.62
CA GLY A 730 61.01 -14.50 20.38
C GLY A 730 61.21 -15.59 19.29
N ARG A 731 60.80 -15.29 18.05
CA ARG A 731 61.20 -15.91 16.74
C ARG A 731 60.96 -17.42 16.47
N THR A 732 60.61 -17.73 15.21
CA THR A 732 60.96 -18.94 14.40
C THR A 732 60.45 -20.32 14.90
N GLU A 733 60.18 -21.35 14.08
CA GLU A 733 60.01 -21.51 12.62
C GLU A 733 59.22 -22.80 12.27
N GLN A 734 59.16 -23.14 10.96
CA GLN A 734 59.02 -24.47 10.31
C GLN A 734 58.92 -25.73 11.22
N GLY A 735 58.11 -26.77 10.94
CA GLY A 735 57.23 -27.03 9.78
C GLY A 735 56.83 -28.53 9.67
N GLN A 736 56.34 -28.94 8.50
CA GLN A 736 56.10 -30.33 8.02
C GLN A 736 55.13 -31.28 8.78
N SER A 737 53.94 -31.44 8.17
CA SER A 737 53.24 -32.71 7.86
C SER A 737 53.36 -33.97 8.76
N PHE A 738 52.20 -34.54 9.12
CA PHE A 738 51.92 -35.96 8.81
C PHE A 738 50.41 -36.23 8.63
N VAL A 739 50.08 -37.42 8.12
CA VAL A 739 48.74 -37.87 7.68
C VAL A 739 47.74 -38.05 8.83
N GLY A 740 46.47 -37.65 8.62
CA GLY A 740 45.35 -38.04 9.49
C GLY A 740 43.99 -37.57 8.99
N GLN A 741 43.04 -38.50 8.80
CA GLN A 741 41.62 -38.18 8.64
C GLN A 741 40.99 -37.92 10.03
N PRO A 742 40.12 -36.91 10.18
CA PRO A 742 39.11 -36.87 11.24
C PRO A 742 37.75 -37.28 10.68
N SER A 743 37.12 -38.28 11.30
CA SER A 743 35.72 -38.63 11.05
C SER A 743 34.76 -37.56 11.60
N LEU A 744 33.58 -37.44 10.98
CA LEU A 744 32.48 -36.63 11.51
C LEU A 744 32.04 -37.17 12.89
N PRO A 745 31.82 -36.32 13.90
CA PRO A 745 31.22 -36.75 15.16
C PRO A 745 29.73 -37.08 14.95
N ALA A 746 29.29 -38.20 15.50
CA ALA A 746 27.88 -38.62 15.45
C ALA A 746 26.98 -37.73 16.32
N GLY A 747 25.68 -37.68 16.00
CA GLY A 747 24.72 -36.77 16.62
C GLY A 747 24.40 -37.09 18.09
N VAL A 748 24.08 -36.04 18.85
CA VAL A 748 23.58 -36.15 20.23
C VAL A 748 22.06 -36.36 20.20
N VAL A 749 21.62 -37.58 20.51
CA VAL A 749 20.20 -37.88 20.77
C VAL A 749 19.91 -37.62 22.24
N VAL A 750 18.95 -36.73 22.54
CA VAL A 750 18.44 -36.52 23.90
C VAL A 750 17.07 -37.15 24.03
N THR A 751 17.05 -38.40 24.49
CA THR A 751 15.83 -39.07 24.95
C THR A 751 15.67 -38.83 26.45
N ILE A 752 14.51 -38.34 26.89
CA ILE A 752 14.14 -38.32 28.31
C ILE A 752 12.84 -39.13 28.44
N ALA A 753 12.94 -40.29 29.07
CA ALA A 753 11.78 -41.09 29.48
C ALA A 753 11.27 -40.62 30.86
N ALA A 754 10.01 -40.91 31.16
CA ALA A 754 9.48 -40.81 32.52
C ALA A 754 9.87 -42.06 33.34
N ASP A 755 9.89 -41.95 34.67
CA ASP A 755 9.00 -42.82 35.47
C ASP A 755 8.76 -42.38 36.93
N SER A 756 7.69 -42.97 37.48
CA SER A 756 7.03 -42.88 38.80
C SER A 756 7.82 -42.55 40.09
N CYS A 757 7.13 -41.91 41.06
CA CYS A 757 7.10 -42.36 42.47
C CYS A 757 5.89 -41.79 43.28
N GLN A 758 5.46 -42.53 44.33
CA GLN A 758 4.33 -42.27 45.28
C GLN A 758 4.68 -42.95 46.64
N PRO A 759 3.85 -42.90 47.73
CA PRO A 759 2.59 -42.16 48.01
C PRO A 759 2.88 -40.99 49.01
N ASP A 760 2.09 -40.49 49.97
CA ASP A 760 0.76 -40.75 50.61
C ASP A 760 0.25 -39.37 51.20
N ALA A 761 -0.82 -39.12 51.97
CA ALA A 761 -1.79 -39.94 52.71
C ALA A 761 -3.09 -39.17 53.08
N ARG A 762 -4.19 -39.91 53.31
CA ARG A 762 -5.42 -39.55 54.10
C ARG A 762 -6.30 -38.38 53.57
N LEU A 763 -7.64 -38.47 53.51
CA LEU A 763 -8.59 -39.50 53.96
C LEU A 763 -9.86 -39.58 53.06
N GLN A 764 -10.56 -40.72 53.17
CA GLN A 764 -11.84 -41.17 52.58
C GLN A 764 -12.91 -40.06 52.38
N THR A 765 -13.70 -40.04 51.29
CA THR A 765 -14.87 -40.94 50.98
C THR A 765 -15.48 -40.57 49.59
N GLU A 766 -16.29 -41.35 48.85
CA GLU A 766 -16.48 -42.82 48.65
C GLU A 766 -17.45 -43.10 47.43
N TRP A 767 -17.34 -44.27 46.75
CA TRP A 767 -18.28 -44.91 45.76
C TRP A 767 -18.55 -44.21 44.39
N GLN A 768 -18.83 -44.89 43.26
CA GLN A 768 -18.60 -46.28 42.77
C GLN A 768 -18.65 -46.30 41.21
N SER A 769 -18.08 -47.34 40.57
CA SER A 769 -18.18 -47.64 39.11
C SER A 769 -19.16 -48.80 38.81
N PRO A 770 -19.58 -49.06 37.55
CA PRO A 770 -18.80 -49.92 36.62
C PRO A 770 -18.89 -49.50 35.11
N GLU A 771 -17.82 -49.55 34.31
CA GLU A 771 -17.33 -50.65 33.42
C GLU A 771 -17.91 -50.69 31.97
N SER A 772 -17.21 -51.43 31.11
CA SER A 772 -17.22 -51.38 29.63
C SER A 772 -18.29 -52.24 28.93
N PHE A 773 -18.55 -51.98 27.63
CA PHE A 773 -18.30 -52.97 26.54
C PHE A 773 -18.26 -52.29 25.14
N SER A 774 -18.29 -53.04 24.03
CA SER A 774 -17.68 -52.68 22.74
C SER A 774 -18.59 -52.76 21.49
N MET A 775 -17.99 -52.32 20.35
CA MET A 775 -18.28 -52.63 18.94
C MET A 775 -19.24 -51.78 18.08
N GLU A 776 -18.67 -51.35 16.95
CA GLU A 776 -19.23 -51.18 15.60
C GLU A 776 -20.30 -50.13 15.33
N ALA A 777 -20.54 -49.89 14.03
CA ALA A 777 -21.18 -48.69 13.52
C ALA A 777 -22.12 -49.01 12.36
N ASN A 778 -23.26 -48.29 12.28
CA ASN A 778 -23.68 -47.55 11.08
C ASN A 778 -25.01 -46.80 11.26
N THR A 779 -25.17 -45.73 10.47
CA THR A 779 -26.44 -45.14 9.98
C THR A 779 -27.51 -44.54 10.92
N VAL A 780 -27.82 -43.28 10.60
CA VAL A 780 -29.15 -42.60 10.61
C VAL A 780 -29.69 -42.00 11.92
N THR A 781 -30.21 -40.78 11.72
CA THR A 781 -30.68 -39.72 12.63
C THR A 781 -32.10 -39.87 13.20
N SER A 782 -32.43 -38.99 14.18
CA SER A 782 -33.78 -38.61 14.67
C SER A 782 -34.46 -39.60 15.64
N HIS A 783 -35.41 -39.24 16.54
CA HIS A 783 -36.15 -38.00 16.91
C HIS A 783 -36.27 -37.93 18.47
N LEU A 784 -36.50 -36.82 19.19
CA LEU A 784 -37.46 -35.69 19.15
C LEU A 784 -38.85 -35.99 19.78
N VAL A 785 -39.05 -35.51 21.01
CA VAL A 785 -40.32 -35.36 21.77
C VAL A 785 -40.09 -34.16 22.71
N ASN A 786 -40.94 -33.13 22.92
CA ASN A 786 -42.38 -32.89 22.77
C ASN A 786 -42.64 -31.57 21.98
N SER A 787 -43.82 -31.26 21.42
CA SER A 787 -45.09 -32.00 21.39
C SER A 787 -46.04 -31.51 20.27
N VAL A 788 -46.65 -32.48 19.56
CA VAL A 788 -48.11 -32.54 19.25
C VAL A 788 -48.69 -31.72 18.07
N LEU A 789 -48.82 -32.45 16.94
CA LEU A 789 -49.94 -32.48 15.97
C LEU A 789 -50.14 -31.28 15.00
N ARG A 790 -50.61 -31.46 13.75
CA ARG A 790 -51.15 -32.67 13.09
C ARG A 790 -50.97 -32.70 11.55
N GLU A 791 -51.13 -33.91 10.99
CA GLU A 791 -51.59 -34.33 9.64
C GLU A 791 -52.05 -33.20 8.68
N GLU A 792 -51.77 -33.23 7.36
CA GLU A 792 -52.02 -34.34 6.42
C GLU A 792 -51.21 -34.21 5.09
N ASN A 793 -51.27 -35.21 4.18
CA ASN A 793 -50.50 -35.23 2.92
C ASN A 793 -51.22 -36.05 1.81
N THR A 794 -51.57 -35.43 0.67
CA THR A 794 -52.13 -36.05 -0.57
C THR A 794 -52.06 -35.00 -1.71
N LEU A 795 -51.50 -35.30 -2.89
CA LEU A 795 -52.14 -35.88 -4.11
C LEU A 795 -53.36 -35.10 -4.64
N GLU A 796 -53.22 -34.36 -5.75
CA GLU A 796 -53.77 -34.78 -7.07
C GLU A 796 -53.42 -33.83 -8.25
N THR A 797 -53.76 -34.31 -9.46
CA THR A 797 -53.46 -33.91 -10.85
C THR A 797 -53.87 -32.51 -11.35
N GLU A 798 -52.95 -31.87 -12.10
CA GLU A 798 -53.06 -31.56 -13.56
C GLU A 798 -54.15 -30.58 -14.12
N ILE A 799 -53.99 -30.22 -15.41
CA ILE A 799 -54.97 -29.55 -16.34
C ILE A 799 -55.18 -28.01 -16.23
N GLU A 800 -54.37 -27.30 -17.03
CA GLU A 800 -54.76 -26.40 -18.15
C GLU A 800 -55.60 -25.08 -18.03
N THR A 801 -55.22 -24.14 -18.93
CA THR A 801 -56.01 -23.06 -19.57
C THR A 801 -56.48 -21.80 -18.79
N SER A 802 -55.78 -20.70 -19.07
CA SER A 802 -56.29 -19.35 -19.40
C SER A 802 -57.69 -18.88 -18.94
N LYS A 803 -57.75 -17.72 -18.26
CA LYS A 803 -58.25 -16.45 -18.87
C LYS A 803 -58.11 -15.22 -17.94
N SER A 804 -58.13 -14.07 -18.61
CA SER A 804 -58.30 -12.68 -18.12
C SER A 804 -58.82 -12.47 -16.69
N PHE A 805 -58.18 -11.53 -15.97
CA PHE A 805 -58.86 -10.71 -14.98
C PHE A 805 -58.66 -9.21 -15.23
N HIS A 806 -59.72 -8.43 -14.97
CA HIS A 806 -59.72 -6.97 -15.01
C HIS A 806 -59.49 -6.39 -13.62
N LYS A 807 -59.10 -5.11 -13.59
CA LYS A 807 -58.96 -4.22 -12.43
C LYS A 807 -59.77 -4.61 -11.17
N ARG A 808 -59.08 -4.65 -10.01
CA ARG A 808 -59.51 -3.90 -8.82
C ARG A 808 -58.37 -3.68 -7.84
N GLU A 809 -58.42 -2.56 -7.13
CA GLU A 809 -57.50 -2.24 -6.04
C GLU A 809 -57.91 -2.98 -4.75
N VAL A 810 -56.93 -3.49 -4.01
CA VAL A 810 -57.01 -3.58 -2.54
C VAL A 810 -55.63 -3.21 -1.98
N VAL A 811 -55.53 -2.03 -1.37
CA VAL A 811 -54.40 -1.69 -0.49
C VAL A 811 -54.80 -2.06 0.94
N SER A 812 -53.91 -2.74 1.66
CA SER A 812 -54.10 -3.13 3.07
C SER A 812 -52.94 -2.57 3.91
N PRO A 813 -53.15 -2.10 5.16
CA PRO A 813 -52.46 -0.89 5.59
C PRO A 813 -51.49 -1.09 6.77
N PHE A 814 -50.28 -0.54 6.64
CA PHE A 814 -49.44 -0.12 7.77
C PHE A 814 -48.64 1.13 7.40
N HIS A 815 -48.23 1.92 8.39
CA HIS A 815 -47.56 3.24 8.29
C HIS A 815 -48.45 4.43 7.87
N LYS A 816 -49.41 4.80 8.73
CA LYS A 816 -49.93 6.18 8.79
C LYS A 816 -50.11 6.68 10.22
N SER A 817 -49.02 7.14 10.85
CA SER A 817 -49.08 7.80 12.18
C SER A 817 -47.95 8.79 12.52
N CYS A 818 -46.95 9.01 11.65
CA CYS A 818 -45.73 9.78 12.03
C CYS A 818 -45.33 10.94 11.09
N ILE A 819 -46.03 11.19 9.98
CA ILE A 819 -45.70 12.27 9.03
C ILE A 819 -46.63 13.47 9.20
N ASP A 820 -47.95 13.22 9.32
CA ASP A 820 -49.00 14.24 9.39
C ASP A 820 -48.87 15.20 10.60
N LYS A 821 -47.98 14.94 11.56
CA LYS A 821 -47.75 15.79 12.76
C LYS A 821 -46.58 16.78 12.65
N ILE A 822 -45.75 16.71 11.61
CA ILE A 822 -44.59 17.62 11.44
C ILE A 822 -44.91 18.77 10.47
N VAL A 823 -45.87 18.57 9.56
CA VAL A 823 -46.20 19.55 8.51
C VAL A 823 -47.08 20.70 9.01
N GLU A 824 -48.00 20.46 9.96
CA GLU A 824 -48.91 21.51 10.46
C GLU A 824 -48.24 22.52 11.42
N GLU A 825 -47.21 22.14 12.19
CA GLU A 825 -46.56 23.06 13.15
C GLU A 825 -45.54 24.03 12.52
N GLN A 826 -45.16 23.86 11.25
CA GLN A 826 -44.17 24.72 10.57
C GLN A 826 -44.78 25.81 9.67
N LEU A 827 -46.09 25.79 9.41
CA LEU A 827 -46.75 26.73 8.48
C LEU A 827 -47.39 27.97 9.14
N GLN A 828 -47.18 28.20 10.44
CA GLN A 828 -47.72 29.38 11.16
C GLN A 828 -46.68 30.43 11.61
N LYS A 829 -45.43 30.38 11.12
CA LYS A 829 -44.39 31.39 11.43
C LYS A 829 -43.70 31.90 10.17
N GLY A 830 -44.23 32.99 9.61
CA GLY A 830 -43.58 33.73 8.52
C GLY A 830 -42.27 34.42 8.97
N PRO A 831 -41.36 34.73 8.03
CA PRO A 831 -40.05 35.30 8.35
C PRO A 831 -40.10 36.75 8.86
N PRO A 832 -39.14 37.19 9.69
CA PRO A 832 -39.07 38.55 10.22
C PRO A 832 -38.77 39.59 9.13
N LYS A 833 -39.35 40.80 9.28
CA LYS A 833 -39.42 41.81 8.22
C LYS A 833 -38.13 42.59 7.96
N GLU A 834 -37.12 42.54 8.83
CA GLU A 834 -35.89 43.32 8.65
C GLU A 834 -34.96 42.81 7.54
N ALA A 835 -34.99 41.52 7.18
CA ALA A 835 -34.04 40.94 6.21
C ALA A 835 -34.22 41.44 4.77
N VAL A 836 -35.43 41.85 4.38
CA VAL A 836 -35.76 42.22 2.99
C VAL A 836 -35.34 43.65 2.65
N HIS A 837 -35.20 44.54 3.64
CA HIS A 837 -34.87 45.95 3.39
C HIS A 837 -33.36 46.19 3.16
N ALA A 838 -32.49 45.34 3.72
CA ALA A 838 -31.05 45.45 3.57
C ALA A 838 -30.54 45.11 2.15
N PHE A 839 -31.26 44.25 1.41
CA PHE A 839 -30.82 43.78 0.08
C PHE A 839 -31.10 44.79 -1.05
N LEU A 840 -31.88 45.84 -0.79
CA LEU A 840 -32.33 46.83 -1.79
C LEU A 840 -31.64 48.20 -1.70
N GLN A 841 -30.58 48.34 -0.88
CA GLN A 841 -29.82 49.60 -0.75
C GLN A 841 -28.39 49.57 -1.37
N ILE A 842 -27.95 48.45 -1.93
CA ILE A 842 -26.57 48.29 -2.44
C ILE A 842 -26.42 48.60 -3.94
N LEU A 843 -27.53 48.79 -4.68
CA LEU A 843 -27.50 49.12 -6.11
C LEU A 843 -28.22 50.46 -6.39
N GLY A 844 -27.46 51.57 -6.42
CA GLY A 844 -27.99 52.87 -6.83
C GLY A 844 -26.94 53.99 -6.89
N LYS A 845 -26.75 54.54 -8.11
CA LYS A 845 -25.76 55.58 -8.51
C LYS A 845 -24.31 55.03 -8.58
N GLN A 846 -23.53 55.26 -9.64
CA GLN A 846 -23.56 56.33 -10.65
C GLN A 846 -23.56 55.85 -12.11
N GLU A 847 -24.23 56.66 -12.95
CA GLU A 847 -23.92 57.09 -14.33
C GLU A 847 -23.59 56.07 -15.45
N VAL A 848 -23.68 56.56 -16.69
CA VAL A 848 -23.83 55.76 -17.93
C VAL A 848 -22.97 56.37 -19.03
N GLU A 849 -22.17 55.54 -19.71
CA GLU A 849 -21.78 55.80 -21.10
C GLU A 849 -21.54 54.49 -21.89
N THR A 850 -22.28 54.37 -22.99
CA THR A 850 -22.14 53.51 -24.20
C THR A 850 -21.02 52.44 -24.26
N SER A 851 -21.21 51.20 -24.76
CA SER A 851 -21.96 50.78 -25.96
C SER A 851 -22.11 49.24 -26.11
N CYS A 852 -23.07 48.79 -26.95
CA CYS A 852 -23.23 47.44 -27.57
C CYS A 852 -23.19 46.17 -26.68
N ASN A 853 -24.27 45.39 -26.58
CA ASN A 853 -24.78 44.39 -27.55
C ASN A 853 -23.77 43.28 -27.87
N SER A 854 -24.06 41.97 -27.74
CA SER A 854 -25.26 41.23 -27.23
C SER A 854 -24.84 39.75 -26.99
N CYS A 855 -25.63 38.78 -26.49
CA CYS A 855 -27.06 38.69 -26.16
C CYS A 855 -27.29 37.61 -25.05
N TRP A 856 -28.54 37.18 -24.80
CA TRP A 856 -28.95 36.11 -23.87
C TRP A 856 -30.18 35.33 -24.40
N HIS A 857 -30.59 34.26 -23.68
CA HIS A 857 -31.77 33.37 -23.89
C HIS A 857 -31.60 32.25 -24.95
N LEU A 858 -32.24 31.07 -24.86
CA LEU A 858 -33.12 30.45 -23.83
C LEU A 858 -32.42 29.20 -23.23
N LEU A 859 -32.62 28.74 -21.98
CA LEU A 859 -33.82 28.33 -21.21
C LEU A 859 -34.47 26.98 -21.64
N GLU A 860 -34.86 26.20 -20.63
CA GLU A 860 -35.22 24.76 -20.67
C GLU A 860 -36.74 24.50 -20.78
N GLU A 861 -37.13 23.30 -21.23
CA GLU A 861 -38.08 22.36 -20.55
C GLU A 861 -38.36 21.11 -21.44
N PRO A 862 -38.89 19.97 -20.93
CA PRO A 862 -38.78 18.65 -21.57
C PRO A 862 -40.13 17.94 -21.91
N TYR A 863 -40.04 16.62 -22.18
CA TYR A 863 -40.98 15.50 -21.90
C TYR A 863 -41.54 14.61 -23.05
N LEU A 864 -41.53 13.30 -22.74
CA LEU A 864 -42.51 12.23 -23.04
C LEU A 864 -42.74 11.63 -24.45
N GLN A 865 -42.10 10.46 -24.63
CA GLN A 865 -42.71 9.12 -24.85
C GLN A 865 -43.20 8.60 -26.23
N THR A 866 -43.22 7.25 -26.30
CA THR A 866 -43.96 6.34 -27.22
C THR A 866 -43.62 6.38 -28.73
N SER A 867 -42.90 5.37 -29.28
CA SER A 867 -43.41 4.07 -29.82
C SER A 867 -43.89 4.17 -31.30
N THR A 868 -43.64 3.25 -32.26
CA THR A 868 -43.01 1.91 -32.25
C THR A 868 -42.78 1.38 -33.69
N PHE A 869 -41.88 0.39 -33.86
CA PHE A 869 -41.85 -0.67 -34.91
C PHE A 869 -41.49 -0.36 -36.40
N LEU A 870 -41.14 -1.45 -37.10
CA LEU A 870 -41.08 -1.69 -38.57
C LEU A 870 -39.87 -1.22 -39.42
N ASP A 871 -38.75 -1.90 -39.19
CA ASP A 871 -38.02 -2.78 -40.13
C ASP A 871 -37.80 -2.45 -41.64
N LYS A 872 -36.52 -2.53 -42.04
CA LYS A 872 -35.94 -2.84 -43.38
C LYS A 872 -36.75 -2.57 -44.67
N LYS A 873 -36.26 -1.62 -45.50
CA LYS A 873 -35.62 -1.91 -46.83
C LYS A 873 -35.29 -0.65 -47.67
N ARG A 874 -33.99 -0.37 -47.85
CA ARG A 874 -33.28 0.12 -49.07
C ARG A 874 -31.83 0.45 -48.65
N MET A 875 -30.85 -0.37 -49.02
CA MET A 875 -30.13 -0.41 -50.31
C MET A 875 -29.08 0.70 -50.49
N ILE A 876 -27.82 0.33 -50.25
CA ILE A 876 -26.66 0.48 -51.16
C ILE A 876 -26.52 1.84 -51.90
N ALA A 877 -25.60 2.69 -51.43
CA ALA A 877 -24.51 3.29 -52.23
C ALA A 877 -23.76 4.39 -51.45
N ALA A 878 -22.55 4.12 -50.92
CA ALA A 878 -21.58 5.15 -50.47
C ALA A 878 -20.17 4.60 -50.12
N GLU A 879 -19.61 3.64 -50.86
CA GLU A 879 -18.18 3.30 -50.73
C GLU A 879 -17.37 3.91 -51.88
N ARG A 880 -16.57 4.95 -51.59
CA ARG A 880 -15.24 5.29 -52.16
C ARG A 880 -14.85 6.75 -51.87
N VAL A 881 -13.54 7.00 -51.83
CA VAL A 881 -12.85 8.31 -51.76
C VAL A 881 -13.03 9.11 -50.44
N VAL A 882 -12.36 8.66 -49.37
CA VAL A 882 -11.50 9.54 -48.55
C VAL A 882 -10.21 8.77 -48.22
N GLU A 883 -9.41 8.52 -49.26
CA GLU A 883 -7.97 8.30 -49.13
C GLU A 883 -7.30 9.53 -49.75
N GLU A 884 -6.08 9.88 -49.34
CA GLU A 884 -5.46 11.21 -49.54
C GLU A 884 -6.10 12.39 -48.75
N SER A 885 -5.82 12.47 -47.45
CA SER A 885 -5.86 13.72 -46.68
C SER A 885 -4.74 13.78 -45.63
N ASN A 886 -3.52 13.45 -46.05
CA ASN A 886 -2.37 13.35 -45.14
C ASN A 886 -1.05 13.80 -45.81
N LYS A 887 -0.85 15.12 -45.91
CA LYS A 887 0.43 15.80 -46.24
C LYS A 887 0.32 17.31 -45.98
N LYS A 888 1.45 17.93 -45.60
CA LYS A 888 1.68 19.39 -45.37
C LYS A 888 0.97 20.03 -44.15
N PHE A 889 1.57 19.84 -42.97
CA PHE A 889 1.63 20.89 -41.94
C PHE A 889 3.08 21.01 -41.45
N LYS A 890 3.84 21.97 -42.00
CA LYS A 890 5.16 22.44 -41.51
C LYS A 890 5.60 23.69 -42.28
N CYS A 891 6.22 24.63 -41.56
CA CYS A 891 6.65 25.96 -42.01
C CYS A 891 5.48 26.91 -42.40
N THR A 892 5.57 28.23 -42.25
CA THR A 892 6.74 29.10 -41.93
C THR A 892 6.37 30.18 -40.90
N SER A 893 7.37 30.70 -40.18
CA SER A 893 7.21 31.71 -39.13
C SER A 893 7.14 33.17 -39.63
N LEU A 894 6.46 34.01 -38.85
CA LEU A 894 6.70 35.44 -38.60
C LEU A 894 6.56 36.50 -39.73
N ALA A 895 5.58 37.38 -39.49
CA ALA A 895 5.68 38.85 -39.48
C ALA A 895 5.82 39.64 -40.80
N ILE A 896 4.68 40.12 -41.32
CA ILE A 896 4.57 41.40 -42.04
C ILE A 896 3.36 42.21 -41.51
N LEU A 897 3.69 43.33 -40.86
CA LEU A 897 2.97 44.63 -40.74
C LEU A 897 1.45 44.71 -40.50
N ALA A 898 1.13 45.29 -39.33
CA ALA A 898 0.21 46.43 -39.12
C ALA A 898 -1.31 46.25 -39.32
N ALA A 899 -1.97 45.84 -38.23
CA ALA A 899 -3.20 46.46 -37.71
C ALA A 899 -3.16 46.43 -36.17
#